data_AF-Q5SJ75-F1
#
_entry.id   AF-Q5SJ75-F1
#
_cell.length_a   1.000
_cell.length_b   1.000
_cell.length_c   1.000
_cell.angle_alpha   90.00
_cell.angle_beta   90.00
_cell.angle_gamma   90.00
#
_symmetry.space_group_name_H-M   'P 1'
#
loop_
_entity.id
_entity.type
_entity.pdbx_description
1 polymer ?
#
loop_
_entity_poly.entity_id
_entity_poly.type
_entity_poly.pdbx_seq_one_letter_code
_entity_poly.pdbx_strand_id
1 'polypeptide(L)'
;MEGTPNVPQAHRYELTLAGRPLVLETGKYAKQASGSVLVRYADTVVLATAQASETPVEADFLPLTVEFEERHYAVGKIPGSFMRREGRPGEKAILSARMTDRPIRPLFPKGFRHEVQIIVTVLSADQKNPPDILGPIAASAALMLSDIPWEGPIAAVRVGLIGGSFVLNPTLQELEESQLDLVVAGSKEAILMVEAEAGEVDEETLVQALEFAHKEMQPILELQEAMARELAKPKMAWTPPESLPEEEKEALYRLALERGLSQVLQTASKGERSRALAEFAERLIAEALPKGEDGTPDEGKKPLYESAFDEVVRRELRRLVLEEGKRADGRGPKDLRPIWIEVDVLPRAHGSAVFTRGETQVLGTVTLGTGRDEQILDDLGIDETEKFLVHYNFPPFSTGEVRRLRGVSRREVGHGNLAKRALKAVMPKEEDFPYTIRVVGDVLESNGSSSMATVCAGCLALMDAGVPIRAPVAGVAMGLVWEENRAVILTDILGLEDALGDMDFKVAGTRKGVTALQMDNKVGGLPREVLKEALLQAREARLKILDLMEAVLPAPRPELKPFAPRILSLKVPVEKIGLVIGPGGKNVRALEELGVEVDIEEDGTVRIYSSDLQAALEAKKRIEDLTREAKVGEIYEGTVTRITPFGAFISLFPGTEGLLHISQIAPGRVARVEDHLKVGDVIKVKVHRIDERGKIDLIRPELEGKIPPRRRR
;
A
#
# COMPACT_ATOMS: atom_id res chain seq x y z
N MET A 1 -7.82 28.76 -45.96
CA MET A 1 -7.05 27.52 -46.18
C MET A 1 -7.81 26.43 -45.45
N GLU A 2 -8.69 25.71 -46.16
CA GLU A 2 -9.29 24.50 -45.61
C GLU A 2 -8.17 23.51 -45.32
N GLY A 3 -8.01 23.13 -44.06
CA GLY A 3 -6.93 22.26 -43.62
C GLY A 3 -7.01 20.92 -44.33
N THR A 4 -5.86 20.41 -44.78
CA THR A 4 -5.75 19.05 -45.33
C THR A 4 -6.28 18.05 -44.29
N PRO A 5 -7.14 17.09 -44.68
CA PRO A 5 -8.01 16.33 -43.75
C PRO A 5 -7.28 15.44 -42.72
N ASN A 6 -5.95 15.46 -42.66
CA ASN A 6 -5.15 14.69 -41.71
C ASN A 6 -4.06 15.48 -40.99
N VAL A 7 -3.90 16.77 -41.24
CA VAL A 7 -2.91 17.58 -40.51
C VAL A 7 -3.38 17.75 -39.06
N PRO A 8 -2.57 17.40 -38.06
CA PRO A 8 -2.92 17.57 -36.66
C PRO A 8 -3.17 19.05 -36.33
N GLN A 9 -4.33 19.38 -35.80
CA GLN A 9 -4.65 20.70 -35.23
C GLN A 9 -4.88 20.52 -33.74
N ALA A 10 -4.08 21.21 -32.92
CA ALA A 10 -4.19 21.15 -31.48
C ALA A 10 -5.17 22.21 -30.98
N HIS A 11 -6.14 21.78 -30.17
CA HIS A 11 -6.94 22.66 -29.34
C HIS A 11 -6.41 22.57 -27.92
N ARG A 12 -6.03 23.71 -27.32
CA ARG A 12 -5.35 23.77 -26.04
C ARG A 12 -6.19 24.59 -25.05
N TYR A 13 -6.44 24.00 -23.89
CA TYR A 13 -7.11 24.62 -22.75
C TYR A 13 -6.17 24.55 -21.55
N GLU A 14 -6.03 25.65 -20.82
CA GLU A 14 -5.01 25.78 -19.77
C GLU A 14 -5.52 26.58 -18.57
N LEU A 15 -5.09 26.16 -17.38
CA LEU A 15 -5.25 26.90 -16.13
C LEU A 15 -4.00 26.74 -15.26
N THR A 16 -3.83 27.62 -14.27
CA THR A 16 -2.79 27.47 -13.24
C THR A 16 -3.38 26.80 -12.01
N LEU A 17 -2.87 25.61 -11.65
CA LEU A 17 -3.30 24.82 -10.49
C LEU A 17 -2.14 24.63 -9.53
N ALA A 18 -2.29 25.03 -8.27
CA ALA A 18 -1.23 24.99 -7.26
C ALA A 18 0.12 25.52 -7.79
N GLY A 19 0.08 26.71 -8.41
CA GLY A 19 1.26 27.41 -8.95
C GLY A 19 1.86 26.82 -10.24
N ARG A 20 1.30 25.74 -10.79
CA ARG A 20 1.82 25.04 -11.99
C ARG A 20 0.78 25.02 -13.11
N PRO A 21 1.19 25.04 -14.39
CA PRO A 21 0.26 24.97 -15.51
C PRO A 21 -0.33 23.55 -15.63
N LEU A 22 -1.65 23.46 -15.70
CA LEU A 22 -2.42 22.28 -16.12
C LEU A 22 -2.99 22.54 -17.51
N VAL A 23 -2.61 21.71 -18.48
CA VAL A 23 -2.94 21.88 -19.90
C VAL A 23 -3.66 20.64 -20.41
N LEU A 24 -4.80 20.82 -21.06
CA LEU A 24 -5.54 19.80 -21.80
C LEU A 24 -5.41 20.11 -23.29
N GLU A 25 -4.86 19.18 -24.06
CA GLU A 25 -4.70 19.29 -25.51
C GLU A 25 -5.43 18.15 -26.24
N THR A 26 -6.23 18.48 -27.26
CA THR A 26 -6.93 17.49 -28.11
C THR A 26 -6.84 17.84 -29.60
N GLY A 27 -7.27 16.94 -30.48
CA GLY A 27 -7.28 17.09 -31.94
C GLY A 27 -5.95 16.75 -32.64
N LYS A 28 -4.85 16.65 -31.89
CA LYS A 28 -3.52 16.38 -32.45
C LYS A 28 -3.12 14.90 -32.50
N TYR A 29 -3.34 14.18 -31.41
CA TYR A 29 -2.88 12.80 -31.22
C TYR A 29 -4.06 11.82 -31.12
N ALA A 30 -3.84 10.54 -31.43
CA ALA A 30 -4.83 9.46 -31.28
C ALA A 30 -6.22 9.70 -31.89
N LYS A 31 -6.28 10.43 -33.01
CA LYS A 31 -7.53 10.89 -33.69
C LYS A 31 -8.52 9.79 -34.12
N GLN A 32 -8.12 8.51 -34.06
CA GLN A 32 -9.01 7.38 -34.35
C GLN A 32 -9.85 6.93 -33.14
N ALA A 33 -9.42 7.27 -31.91
CA ALA A 33 -10.22 6.99 -30.72
C ALA A 33 -11.50 7.85 -30.72
N SER A 34 -12.56 7.38 -30.04
CA SER A 34 -13.75 8.20 -29.85
C SER A 34 -13.41 9.48 -29.09
N GLY A 35 -12.65 9.37 -28.00
CA GLY A 35 -12.09 10.52 -27.28
C GLY A 35 -10.60 10.38 -27.06
N SER A 36 -9.85 11.48 -27.14
CA SER A 36 -8.42 11.51 -26.80
C SER A 36 -7.97 12.87 -26.28
N VAL A 37 -7.21 12.89 -25.19
CA VAL A 37 -6.65 14.11 -24.59
C VAL A 37 -5.23 13.87 -24.10
N LEU A 38 -4.32 14.77 -24.45
CA LEU A 38 -3.01 14.89 -23.83
C LEU A 38 -3.12 15.87 -22.66
N VAL A 39 -2.91 15.39 -21.44
CA VAL A 39 -2.89 16.22 -20.24
C VAL A 39 -1.45 16.43 -19.81
N ARG A 40 -1.09 17.68 -19.53
CA ARG A 40 0.22 18.06 -18.99
C ARG A 40 0.03 18.84 -17.70
N TYR A 41 0.73 18.43 -16.65
CA TYR A 41 0.85 19.18 -15.42
C TYR A 41 2.32 19.43 -15.12
N ALA A 42 2.75 20.69 -15.24
CA ALA A 42 4.17 21.03 -15.38
C ALA A 42 4.83 20.22 -16.49
N ASP A 43 5.80 19.35 -16.18
CA ASP A 43 6.52 18.51 -17.14
C ASP A 43 6.07 17.04 -17.15
N THR A 44 5.13 16.68 -16.27
CA THR A 44 4.46 15.37 -16.29
C THR A 44 3.34 15.38 -17.34
N VAL A 45 3.36 14.41 -18.25
CA VAL A 45 2.46 14.32 -19.41
C VAL A 45 1.85 12.94 -19.48
N VAL A 46 0.52 12.89 -19.59
CA VAL A 46 -0.24 11.67 -19.86
C VAL A 46 -1.09 11.82 -21.11
N LEU A 47 -1.25 10.74 -21.87
CA LEU A 47 -2.23 10.65 -22.97
C LEU A 47 -3.34 9.70 -22.54
N ALA A 48 -4.58 10.19 -22.53
CA ALA A 48 -5.76 9.34 -22.34
C ALA A 48 -6.51 9.15 -23.66
N THR A 49 -7.00 7.94 -23.88
CA THR A 49 -7.94 7.60 -24.95
C THR A 49 -9.15 6.88 -24.38
N ALA A 50 -10.35 7.17 -24.88
CA ALA A 50 -11.60 6.50 -24.55
C ALA A 50 -12.25 5.93 -25.82
N GLN A 51 -12.68 4.66 -25.75
CA GLN A 51 -13.37 3.98 -26.85
C GLN A 51 -14.44 3.04 -26.31
N ALA A 52 -15.57 2.96 -27.01
CA ALA A 52 -16.60 1.95 -26.79
C ALA A 52 -16.71 1.01 -28.00
N SER A 53 -17.14 -0.23 -27.78
CA SER A 53 -17.54 -1.14 -28.85
C SER A 53 -18.78 -0.63 -29.59
N GLU A 54 -18.87 -0.90 -30.90
CA GLU A 54 -20.05 -0.49 -31.69
C GLU A 54 -21.33 -1.22 -31.25
N THR A 55 -21.19 -2.48 -30.83
CA THR A 55 -22.30 -3.34 -30.37
C THR A 55 -22.16 -3.67 -28.89
N PRO A 56 -23.27 -3.83 -28.16
CA PRO A 56 -23.24 -4.28 -26.78
C PRO A 56 -22.82 -5.75 -26.68
N VAL A 57 -22.27 -6.14 -25.54
CA VAL A 57 -21.89 -7.51 -25.21
C VAL A 57 -22.90 -8.15 -24.27
N GLU A 58 -22.95 -9.49 -24.27
CA GLU A 58 -23.74 -10.25 -23.31
C GLU A 58 -23.01 -10.28 -21.96
N ALA A 59 -23.36 -9.35 -21.09
CA ALA A 59 -22.82 -9.25 -19.74
C ALA A 59 -23.89 -8.72 -18.76
N ASP A 60 -23.87 -9.22 -17.53
CA ASP A 60 -24.68 -8.72 -16.42
C ASP A 60 -24.08 -7.45 -15.77
N PHE A 61 -22.83 -7.11 -16.09
CA PHE A 61 -22.09 -5.95 -15.57
C PHE A 61 -21.69 -4.94 -16.68
N LEU A 62 -21.31 -3.72 -16.28
CA LEU A 62 -20.67 -2.74 -17.17
C LEU A 62 -19.23 -3.18 -17.50
N PRO A 63 -18.91 -3.55 -18.75
CA PRO A 63 -17.56 -3.99 -19.15
C PRO A 63 -16.64 -2.79 -19.39
N LEU A 64 -16.40 -2.02 -18.33
CA LEU A 64 -15.43 -0.92 -18.29
C LEU A 64 -14.06 -1.46 -17.86
N THR A 65 -13.05 -1.21 -18.71
CA THR A 65 -11.64 -1.48 -18.43
C THR A 65 -10.85 -0.18 -18.48
N VAL A 66 -10.13 0.11 -17.39
CA VAL A 66 -9.16 1.20 -17.33
C VAL A 66 -7.76 0.63 -17.27
N GLU A 67 -6.86 1.09 -18.13
CA GLU A 67 -5.43 0.81 -18.08
C GLU A 67 -4.66 2.10 -17.75
N PHE A 68 -3.63 1.97 -16.92
CA PHE A 68 -2.69 3.05 -16.62
C PHE A 68 -1.28 2.55 -16.92
N GLU A 69 -0.77 2.93 -18.08
CA GLU A 69 0.47 2.42 -18.67
C GLU A 69 1.64 3.35 -18.33
N GLU A 70 2.53 2.86 -17.47
CA GLU A 70 3.79 3.51 -17.18
C GLU A 70 4.84 3.12 -18.23
N ARG A 71 5.52 4.10 -18.81
CA ARG A 71 6.59 3.90 -19.79
C ARG A 71 7.90 4.41 -19.22
N HIS A 72 8.93 3.59 -19.15
CA HIS A 72 10.20 3.96 -18.51
C HIS A 72 10.90 5.11 -19.24
N TYR A 73 10.63 5.26 -20.54
CA TYR A 73 11.10 6.42 -21.29
C TYR A 73 10.54 7.75 -20.76
N ALA A 74 9.43 7.74 -20.01
CA ALA A 74 8.85 8.93 -19.40
C ALA A 74 9.81 9.58 -18.38
N VAL A 75 10.72 8.79 -17.81
CA VAL A 75 11.82 9.23 -16.93
C VAL A 75 13.20 9.01 -17.58
N GLY A 76 13.24 8.76 -18.89
CA GLY A 76 14.50 8.53 -19.63
C GLY A 76 15.23 7.23 -19.28
N LYS A 77 14.54 6.21 -18.73
CA LYS A 77 15.13 4.92 -18.35
C LYS A 77 14.79 3.81 -19.36
N ILE A 78 15.67 2.82 -19.46
CA ILE A 78 15.37 1.52 -20.11
C ILE A 78 14.89 0.57 -18.99
N PRO A 79 13.79 -0.18 -19.17
CA PRO A 79 13.28 -1.10 -18.14
C PRO A 79 14.32 -2.09 -17.63
N GLY A 80 14.36 -2.34 -16.32
CA GLY A 80 15.25 -3.29 -15.66
C GLY A 80 14.93 -4.76 -15.97
N SER A 81 13.73 -5.03 -16.50
CA SER A 81 13.28 -6.37 -16.91
C SER A 81 14.26 -7.09 -17.85
N PHE A 82 14.29 -8.43 -17.80
CA PHE A 82 15.19 -9.24 -18.63
C PHE A 82 15.08 -8.92 -20.13
N MET A 83 13.87 -8.62 -20.61
CA MET A 83 13.61 -8.27 -22.02
C MET A 83 13.88 -6.80 -22.36
N ARG A 84 14.25 -5.96 -21.38
CA ARG A 84 14.42 -4.51 -21.53
C ARG A 84 13.19 -3.82 -22.13
N ARG A 85 12.01 -4.31 -21.73
CA ARG A 85 10.69 -3.86 -22.20
C ARG A 85 9.70 -3.88 -21.03
N GLU A 86 8.77 -2.94 -21.01
CA GLU A 86 7.64 -2.94 -20.09
C GLU A 86 6.83 -4.23 -20.26
N GLY A 87 6.54 -4.88 -19.13
CA GLY A 87 5.83 -6.15 -19.08
C GLY A 87 4.46 -6.01 -18.44
N ARG A 88 4.22 -6.83 -17.41
CA ARG A 88 3.01 -6.74 -16.59
C ARG A 88 2.95 -5.37 -15.88
N PRO A 89 1.77 -4.76 -15.73
CA PRO A 89 1.61 -3.54 -14.94
C PRO A 89 2.12 -3.72 -13.51
N GLY A 90 2.91 -2.74 -13.04
CA GLY A 90 3.36 -2.65 -11.65
C GLY A 90 2.24 -2.29 -10.67
N GLU A 91 2.55 -2.28 -9.38
CA GLU A 91 1.57 -1.95 -8.33
C GLU A 91 1.03 -0.53 -8.50
N LYS A 92 1.90 0.48 -8.66
CA LYS A 92 1.49 1.88 -8.86
C LYS A 92 0.57 2.04 -10.08
N ALA A 93 0.93 1.45 -11.21
CA ALA A 93 0.08 1.42 -12.41
C ALA A 93 -1.32 0.82 -12.13
N ILE A 94 -1.40 -0.32 -11.44
CA ILE A 94 -2.68 -0.95 -11.08
C ILE A 94 -3.50 -0.04 -10.15
N LEU A 95 -2.86 0.57 -9.15
CA LEU A 95 -3.52 1.48 -8.21
C LEU A 95 -4.03 2.74 -8.92
N SER A 96 -3.25 3.35 -9.81
CA SER A 96 -3.66 4.50 -10.62
C SER A 96 -4.82 4.18 -11.56
N ALA A 97 -4.81 2.98 -12.17
CA ALA A 97 -5.94 2.50 -12.98
C ALA A 97 -7.21 2.36 -12.13
N ARG A 98 -7.11 1.82 -10.90
CA ARG A 98 -8.25 1.72 -9.98
C ARG A 98 -8.74 3.09 -9.50
N MET A 99 -7.83 3.99 -9.15
CA MET A 99 -8.14 5.36 -8.76
C MET A 99 -8.87 6.11 -9.87
N THR A 100 -8.56 5.81 -11.14
CA THR A 100 -9.26 6.34 -12.30
C THR A 100 -10.62 5.68 -12.52
N ASP A 101 -10.73 4.35 -12.38
CA ASP A 101 -11.96 3.58 -12.59
C ASP A 101 -13.07 3.90 -11.58
N ARG A 102 -12.72 3.98 -10.30
CA ARG A 102 -13.66 4.17 -9.17
C ARG A 102 -14.61 5.37 -9.36
N PRO A 103 -14.13 6.60 -9.65
CA PRO A 103 -15.02 7.76 -9.79
C PRO A 103 -15.74 7.83 -11.16
N ILE A 104 -15.23 7.21 -12.22
CA ILE A 104 -15.88 7.28 -13.55
C ILE A 104 -16.99 6.24 -13.73
N ARG A 105 -16.84 5.06 -13.10
CA ARG A 105 -17.75 3.91 -13.28
C ARG A 105 -19.21 4.21 -12.92
N PRO A 106 -19.54 4.93 -11.82
CA PRO A 106 -20.92 5.21 -11.46
C PRO A 106 -21.64 6.16 -12.42
N LEU A 107 -20.89 6.91 -13.24
CA LEU A 107 -21.43 7.93 -14.14
C LEU A 107 -21.77 7.40 -15.54
N PHE A 108 -21.61 6.08 -15.76
CA PHE A 108 -22.16 5.42 -16.94
C PHE A 108 -23.65 5.12 -16.74
N PRO A 109 -24.49 5.26 -17.77
CA PRO A 109 -25.90 4.91 -17.67
C PRO A 109 -26.11 3.47 -17.20
N LYS A 110 -27.08 3.27 -16.30
CA LYS A 110 -27.46 1.92 -15.85
C LYS A 110 -27.89 1.09 -17.05
N GLY A 111 -27.38 -0.15 -17.14
CA GLY A 111 -27.69 -1.02 -18.28
C GLY A 111 -26.82 -0.79 -19.51
N PHE A 112 -25.89 0.17 -19.51
CA PHE A 112 -24.93 0.31 -20.61
C PHE A 112 -24.02 -0.94 -20.66
N ARG A 113 -24.10 -1.70 -21.76
CA ARG A 113 -23.40 -2.99 -21.97
C ARG A 113 -22.45 -2.98 -23.16
N HIS A 114 -21.96 -1.82 -23.57
CA HIS A 114 -20.85 -1.74 -24.51
C HIS A 114 -19.54 -1.95 -23.75
N GLU A 115 -18.59 -2.64 -24.37
CA GLU A 115 -17.23 -2.72 -23.83
C GLU A 115 -16.60 -1.34 -23.93
N VAL A 116 -16.17 -0.77 -22.81
CA VAL A 116 -15.53 0.54 -22.75
C VAL A 116 -14.10 0.37 -22.31
N GLN A 117 -13.17 0.88 -23.11
CA GLN A 117 -11.75 0.87 -22.78
C GLN A 117 -11.24 2.31 -22.64
N ILE A 118 -10.59 2.56 -21.50
CA ILE A 118 -9.86 3.81 -21.25
C ILE A 118 -8.40 3.44 -21.01
N ILE A 119 -7.50 4.04 -21.78
CA ILE A 119 -6.06 3.83 -21.63
C ILE A 119 -5.44 5.17 -21.32
N VAL A 120 -4.79 5.27 -20.16
CA VAL A 120 -3.95 6.41 -19.76
C VAL A 120 -2.51 5.97 -19.89
N THR A 121 -1.71 6.62 -20.74
CA THR A 121 -0.28 6.33 -20.90
C THR A 121 0.55 7.49 -20.37
N VAL A 122 1.47 7.23 -19.45
CA VAL A 122 2.44 8.23 -18.98
C VAL A 122 3.55 8.37 -20.02
N LEU A 123 3.64 9.56 -20.62
CA LEU A 123 4.59 9.86 -21.70
C LEU A 123 5.81 10.64 -21.21
N SER A 124 5.66 11.41 -20.13
CA SER A 124 6.72 12.16 -19.46
C SER A 124 6.38 12.23 -17.97
N ALA A 125 7.37 12.07 -17.10
CA ALA A 125 7.21 12.22 -15.66
C ALA A 125 8.41 13.00 -15.11
N ASP A 126 8.13 14.12 -14.45
CA ASP A 126 9.17 15.03 -13.98
C ASP A 126 9.77 14.66 -12.62
N GLN A 127 9.33 13.52 -12.05
CA GLN A 127 9.69 13.01 -10.73
C GLN A 127 9.48 14.04 -9.60
N LYS A 128 8.57 15.00 -9.81
CA LYS A 128 8.11 15.95 -8.79
C LYS A 128 6.60 15.87 -8.61
N ASN A 129 5.88 15.79 -9.72
CA ASN A 129 4.42 15.75 -9.79
C ASN A 129 3.99 14.31 -10.11
N PRO A 130 3.42 13.58 -9.13
CA PRO A 130 2.91 12.24 -9.36
C PRO A 130 1.87 12.21 -10.50
N PRO A 131 1.95 11.24 -11.43
CA PRO A 131 1.06 11.20 -12.59
C PRO A 131 -0.35 10.66 -12.27
N ASP A 132 -0.55 10.04 -11.10
CA ASP A 132 -1.78 9.32 -10.74
C ASP A 132 -3.04 10.19 -10.77
N ILE A 133 -2.99 11.40 -10.22
CA ILE A 133 -4.13 12.34 -10.24
C ILE A 133 -4.47 12.82 -11.66
N LEU A 134 -3.55 12.72 -12.62
CA LEU A 134 -3.83 13.06 -14.01
C LEU A 134 -4.66 11.98 -14.71
N GLY A 135 -4.68 10.74 -14.18
CA GLY A 135 -5.50 9.64 -14.69
C GLY A 135 -7.00 10.00 -14.73
N PRO A 136 -7.64 10.29 -13.58
CA PRO A 136 -9.04 10.71 -13.54
C PRO A 136 -9.34 11.93 -14.42
N ILE A 137 -8.46 12.95 -14.40
CA ILE A 137 -8.63 14.18 -15.21
C ILE A 137 -8.61 13.86 -16.71
N ALA A 138 -7.60 13.09 -17.15
CA ALA A 138 -7.42 12.77 -18.56
C ALA A 138 -8.51 11.81 -19.07
N ALA A 139 -8.89 10.81 -18.27
CA ALA A 139 -9.98 9.90 -18.58
C ALA A 139 -11.32 10.65 -18.70
N SER A 140 -11.62 11.54 -17.75
CA SER A 140 -12.81 12.39 -17.79
C SER A 140 -12.84 13.26 -19.04
N ALA A 141 -11.75 13.96 -19.33
CA ALA A 141 -11.65 14.82 -20.50
C ALA A 141 -11.82 14.05 -21.82
N ALA A 142 -11.25 12.84 -21.92
CA ALA A 142 -11.42 11.97 -23.07
C ALA A 142 -12.87 11.46 -23.21
N LEU A 143 -13.52 11.04 -22.12
CA LEU A 143 -14.92 10.61 -22.13
C LEU A 143 -15.88 11.75 -22.51
N MET A 144 -15.64 12.96 -21.99
CA MET A 144 -16.43 14.14 -22.35
C MET A 144 -16.40 14.43 -23.85
N LEU A 145 -15.22 14.33 -24.47
CA LEU A 145 -15.05 14.52 -25.92
C LEU A 145 -15.60 13.38 -26.77
N SER A 146 -15.65 12.17 -26.21
CA SER A 146 -16.12 10.97 -26.90
C SER A 146 -17.62 11.02 -27.21
N ASP A 147 -18.06 10.15 -28.12
CA ASP A 147 -19.48 9.85 -28.34
C ASP A 147 -20.08 8.94 -27.25
N ILE A 148 -19.31 8.48 -26.27
CA ILE A 148 -19.79 7.53 -25.26
C ILE A 148 -20.76 8.24 -24.29
N PRO A 149 -21.95 7.66 -24.00
CA PRO A 149 -22.87 8.21 -23.00
C PRO A 149 -22.25 8.10 -21.60
N TRP A 150 -22.00 9.26 -20.98
CA TRP A 150 -21.35 9.36 -19.68
C TRP A 150 -21.68 10.71 -19.03
N GLU A 151 -22.00 10.71 -17.73
CA GLU A 151 -22.56 11.85 -16.98
C GLU A 151 -21.52 12.65 -16.17
N GLY A 152 -20.29 12.78 -16.70
CA GLY A 152 -19.27 13.64 -16.10
C GLY A 152 -19.45 15.14 -16.39
N PRO A 153 -18.41 15.97 -16.16
CA PRO A 153 -17.02 15.58 -15.90
C PRO A 153 -16.72 15.25 -14.43
N ILE A 154 -15.55 14.64 -14.21
CA ILE A 154 -14.90 14.56 -12.91
C ILE A 154 -13.52 15.21 -12.95
N ALA A 155 -13.01 15.58 -11.78
CA ALA A 155 -11.63 16.00 -11.59
C ALA A 155 -11.04 15.27 -10.38
N ALA A 156 -9.72 15.29 -10.26
CA ALA A 156 -9.03 14.79 -9.08
C ALA A 156 -7.94 15.75 -8.62
N VAL A 157 -7.72 15.82 -7.32
CA VAL A 157 -6.64 16.58 -6.69
C VAL A 157 -6.05 15.78 -5.53
N ARG A 158 -4.82 16.12 -5.16
CA ARG A 158 -4.16 15.61 -3.97
C ARG A 158 -4.03 16.73 -2.94
N VAL A 159 -4.20 16.42 -1.66
CA VAL A 159 -4.08 17.36 -0.55
C VAL A 159 -3.06 16.82 0.45
N GLY A 160 -2.07 17.66 0.75
CA GLY A 160 -1.10 17.48 1.83
C GLY A 160 -1.49 18.26 3.08
N LEU A 161 -0.98 17.85 4.24
CA LEU A 161 -1.05 18.59 5.50
C LEU A 161 0.36 18.85 6.01
N ILE A 162 0.88 20.05 5.76
CA ILE A 162 2.27 20.44 6.02
C ILE A 162 2.25 21.65 6.94
N GLY A 163 2.93 21.55 8.09
CA GLY A 163 2.96 22.62 9.09
C GLY A 163 1.56 23.06 9.59
N GLY A 164 0.58 22.17 9.55
CA GLY A 164 -0.82 22.45 9.93
C GLY A 164 -1.64 23.17 8.86
N SER A 165 -1.12 23.34 7.64
CA SER A 165 -1.84 23.94 6.51
C SER A 165 -2.08 22.92 5.39
N PHE A 166 -3.22 23.03 4.71
CA PHE A 166 -3.49 22.22 3.52
C PHE A 166 -2.68 22.75 2.33
N VAL A 167 -2.02 21.82 1.64
CA VAL A 167 -1.25 22.11 0.42
C VAL A 167 -1.88 21.34 -0.73
N LEU A 168 -2.25 22.05 -1.81
CA LEU A 168 -2.85 21.45 -3.00
C LEU A 168 -1.77 20.87 -3.92
N ASN A 169 -1.99 19.66 -4.40
CA ASN A 169 -1.10 18.89 -5.27
C ASN A 169 0.39 18.98 -4.84
N PRO A 170 0.70 18.61 -3.58
CA PRO A 170 2.08 18.62 -3.11
C PRO A 170 2.97 17.77 -4.03
N THR A 171 4.19 18.25 -4.24
CA THR A 171 5.25 17.49 -4.90
C THR A 171 5.65 16.27 -4.08
N LEU A 172 6.37 15.31 -4.69
CA LEU A 172 6.92 14.16 -3.98
C LEU A 172 7.73 14.56 -2.74
N GLN A 173 8.56 15.60 -2.85
CA GLN A 173 9.35 16.11 -1.72
C GLN A 173 8.46 16.71 -0.63
N GLU A 174 7.43 17.48 -0.99
CA GLU A 174 6.48 18.05 -0.01
C GLU A 174 5.66 16.94 0.69
N LEU A 175 5.39 15.83 0.00
CA LEU A 175 4.68 14.69 0.59
C LEU A 175 5.50 13.97 1.66
N GLU A 176 6.83 13.96 1.58
CA GLU A 176 7.69 13.40 2.63
C GLU A 176 7.55 14.14 3.97
N GLU A 177 7.25 15.44 3.93
CA GLU A 177 7.01 16.28 5.10
C GLU A 177 5.53 16.32 5.52
N SER A 178 4.64 15.70 4.73
CA SER A 178 3.20 15.78 4.91
C SER A 178 2.68 14.75 5.92
N GLN A 179 1.77 15.18 6.79
CA GLN A 179 1.02 14.28 7.66
C GLN A 179 -0.18 13.62 6.97
N LEU A 180 -0.48 14.02 5.73
CA LEU A 180 -1.62 13.54 4.96
C LEU A 180 -1.25 13.40 3.48
N ASP A 181 -1.53 12.26 2.88
CA ASP A 181 -1.60 12.09 1.43
C ASP A 181 -3.05 11.72 1.09
N LEU A 182 -3.85 12.73 0.77
CA LEU A 182 -5.28 12.58 0.47
C LEU A 182 -5.53 12.83 -1.02
N VAL A 183 -5.94 11.81 -1.76
CA VAL A 183 -6.45 11.96 -3.13
C VAL A 183 -7.97 11.95 -3.12
N VAL A 184 -8.56 12.95 -3.79
CA VAL A 184 -10.01 13.11 -3.91
C VAL A 184 -10.36 13.26 -5.38
N ALA A 185 -11.37 12.53 -5.83
CA ALA A 185 -12.01 12.76 -7.12
C ALA A 185 -13.51 13.02 -6.96
N GLY A 186 -14.04 13.94 -7.77
CA GLY A 186 -15.42 14.39 -7.65
C GLY A 186 -15.94 15.11 -8.88
N SER A 187 -17.26 15.28 -8.92
CA SER A 187 -17.97 16.17 -9.85
C SER A 187 -18.11 17.57 -9.23
N LYS A 188 -18.84 18.43 -9.93
CA LYS A 188 -19.15 19.79 -9.46
C LYS A 188 -19.97 19.77 -8.17
N GLU A 189 -20.84 18.77 -8.04
CA GLU A 189 -21.79 18.63 -6.94
C GLU A 189 -21.27 17.73 -5.80
N ALA A 190 -20.40 16.77 -6.11
CA ALA A 190 -20.13 15.67 -5.18
C ALA A 190 -18.69 15.18 -5.20
N ILE A 191 -18.18 14.81 -4.02
CA ILE A 191 -17.05 13.89 -3.91
C ILE A 191 -17.54 12.48 -4.24
N LEU A 192 -16.85 11.82 -5.17
CA LEU A 192 -17.17 10.48 -5.64
C LEU A 192 -16.20 9.43 -5.09
N MET A 193 -14.93 9.80 -4.94
CA MET A 193 -13.88 8.87 -4.53
C MET A 193 -12.87 9.57 -3.63
N VAL A 194 -12.46 8.87 -2.58
CA VAL A 194 -11.35 9.26 -1.69
C VAL A 194 -10.40 8.08 -1.50
N GLU A 195 -9.11 8.39 -1.45
CA GLU A 195 -8.05 7.51 -0.99
C GLU A 195 -7.01 8.30 -0.19
N ALA A 196 -6.75 7.89 1.05
CA ALA A 196 -5.89 8.63 1.95
C ALA A 196 -4.91 7.71 2.71
N GLU A 197 -3.67 8.18 2.84
CA GLU A 197 -2.68 7.74 3.84
C GLU A 197 -2.45 8.91 4.82
N ALA A 198 -2.45 8.65 6.12
CA ALA A 198 -2.39 9.70 7.14
C ALA A 198 -1.51 9.32 8.34
N GLY A 199 -0.84 10.32 8.91
CA GLY A 199 0.00 10.19 10.11
C GLY A 199 -0.79 10.41 11.41
N GLU A 200 -1.86 9.65 11.64
CA GLU A 200 -2.78 9.81 12.79
C GLU A 200 -3.55 11.15 12.80
N VAL A 201 -4.08 11.57 11.65
CA VAL A 201 -4.88 12.82 11.50
C VAL A 201 -6.28 12.65 12.08
N ASP A 202 -6.80 13.65 12.79
CA ASP A 202 -8.15 13.61 13.36
C ASP A 202 -9.25 13.74 12.30
N GLU A 203 -10.45 13.24 12.65
CA GLU A 203 -11.60 13.19 11.75
C GLU A 203 -12.08 14.59 11.30
N GLU A 204 -11.98 15.64 12.12
CA GLU A 204 -12.43 16.99 11.73
C GLU A 204 -11.49 17.59 10.68
N THR A 205 -10.18 17.42 10.87
CA THR A 205 -9.16 17.88 9.91
C THR A 205 -9.31 17.16 8.57
N LEU A 206 -9.67 15.86 8.57
CA LEU A 206 -9.98 15.13 7.34
C LEU A 206 -11.21 15.69 6.61
N VAL A 207 -12.28 16.04 7.33
CA VAL A 207 -13.46 16.67 6.71
C VAL A 207 -13.07 18.01 6.06
N GLN A 208 -12.28 18.83 6.74
CA GLN A 208 -11.80 20.10 6.20
C GLN A 208 -10.91 19.90 4.97
N ALA A 209 -10.07 18.87 4.95
CA ALA A 209 -9.25 18.52 3.80
C ALA A 209 -10.09 18.11 2.58
N LEU A 210 -11.19 17.38 2.80
CA LEU A 210 -12.14 16.98 1.75
C LEU A 210 -12.89 18.20 1.17
N GLU A 211 -13.31 19.13 2.02
CA GLU A 211 -13.93 20.40 1.59
C GLU A 211 -12.94 21.25 0.77
N PHE A 212 -11.70 21.35 1.24
CA PHE A 212 -10.63 22.03 0.52
C PHE A 212 -10.39 21.39 -0.85
N ALA A 213 -10.27 20.05 -0.92
CA ALA A 213 -10.10 19.34 -2.18
C ALA A 213 -11.24 19.59 -3.17
N HIS A 214 -12.50 19.49 -2.72
CA HIS A 214 -13.68 19.67 -3.57
C HIS A 214 -13.79 21.10 -4.12
N LYS A 215 -13.41 22.10 -3.31
CA LYS A 215 -13.34 23.48 -3.76
C LYS A 215 -12.24 23.70 -4.79
N GLU A 216 -11.04 23.19 -4.53
CA GLU A 216 -9.86 23.45 -5.38
C GLU A 216 -9.88 22.68 -6.71
N MET A 217 -10.69 21.62 -6.83
CA MET A 217 -10.86 20.89 -8.10
C MET A 217 -11.83 21.57 -9.09
N GLN A 218 -12.68 22.50 -8.65
CA GLN A 218 -13.72 23.13 -9.48
C GLN A 218 -13.17 23.77 -10.79
N PRO A 219 -12.05 24.50 -10.78
CA PRO A 219 -11.51 25.08 -12.01
C PRO A 219 -11.14 24.02 -13.07
N ILE A 220 -10.76 22.81 -12.66
CA ILE A 220 -10.43 21.70 -13.57
C ILE A 220 -11.70 21.19 -14.27
N LEU A 221 -12.82 21.14 -13.54
CA LEU A 221 -14.13 20.75 -14.10
C LEU A 221 -14.59 21.79 -15.12
N GLU A 222 -14.51 23.08 -14.77
CA GLU A 222 -14.88 24.19 -15.67
C GLU A 222 -14.05 24.18 -16.96
N LEU A 223 -12.75 23.86 -16.87
CA LEU A 223 -11.87 23.74 -18.04
C LEU A 223 -12.31 22.60 -18.97
N GLN A 224 -12.70 21.45 -18.40
CA GLN A 224 -13.21 20.31 -19.17
C GLN A 224 -14.56 20.62 -19.82
N GLU A 225 -15.47 21.29 -19.10
CA GLU A 225 -16.77 21.73 -19.65
C GLU A 225 -16.57 22.69 -20.82
N ALA A 226 -15.64 23.65 -20.72
CA ALA A 226 -15.32 24.58 -21.80
C ALA A 226 -14.80 23.85 -23.04
N MET A 227 -13.87 22.90 -22.86
CA MET A 227 -13.35 22.06 -23.94
C MET A 227 -14.46 21.22 -24.60
N ALA A 228 -15.31 20.57 -23.80
CA ALA A 228 -16.38 19.71 -24.29
C ALA A 228 -17.45 20.51 -25.05
N ARG A 229 -17.80 21.71 -24.60
CA ARG A 229 -18.78 22.58 -25.27
C ARG A 229 -18.39 22.91 -26.71
N GLU A 230 -17.09 23.03 -26.98
CA GLU A 230 -16.57 23.38 -28.30
C GLU A 230 -16.33 22.16 -29.19
N LEU A 231 -15.92 21.03 -28.61
CA LEU A 231 -15.29 19.94 -29.38
C LEU A 231 -15.92 18.55 -29.15
N ALA A 232 -16.88 18.40 -28.23
CA ALA A 232 -17.45 17.08 -27.94
C ALA A 232 -18.23 16.52 -29.13
N LYS A 233 -18.08 15.22 -29.35
CA LYS A 233 -18.86 14.48 -30.34
C LYS A 233 -20.30 14.31 -29.85
N PRO A 234 -21.29 14.29 -30.76
CA PRO A 234 -22.64 13.83 -30.43
C PRO A 234 -22.59 12.44 -29.80
N LYS A 235 -23.36 12.23 -28.74
CA LYS A 235 -23.38 10.93 -28.05
C LYS A 235 -24.00 9.86 -28.95
N MET A 236 -23.43 8.67 -28.97
CA MET A 236 -23.95 7.52 -29.70
C MET A 236 -25.35 7.16 -29.16
N ALA A 237 -26.22 6.75 -30.08
CA ALA A 237 -27.49 6.17 -29.69
C ALA A 237 -27.23 4.81 -29.03
N TRP A 238 -27.95 4.54 -27.94
CA TRP A 238 -27.95 3.24 -27.29
C TRP A 238 -29.36 2.97 -26.76
N THR A 239 -29.70 1.69 -26.63
CA THR A 239 -31.01 1.28 -26.12
C THR A 239 -30.81 0.69 -24.72
N PRO A 240 -31.44 1.27 -23.68
CA PRO A 240 -31.48 0.66 -22.36
C PRO A 240 -32.04 -0.77 -22.42
N PRO A 241 -31.56 -1.69 -21.56
CA PRO A 241 -32.16 -3.00 -21.45
C PRO A 241 -33.67 -2.89 -21.19
N GLU A 242 -34.42 -3.84 -21.75
CA GLU A 242 -35.84 -3.97 -21.43
C GLU A 242 -36.01 -4.14 -19.91
N SER A 243 -37.05 -3.51 -19.37
CA SER A 243 -37.39 -3.60 -17.95
C SER A 243 -38.90 -3.68 -17.81
N LEU A 244 -39.37 -4.28 -16.71
CA LEU A 244 -40.80 -4.32 -16.42
C LEU A 244 -41.37 -2.90 -16.31
N PRO A 245 -42.60 -2.67 -16.79
CA PRO A 245 -43.33 -1.45 -16.52
C PRO A 245 -43.39 -1.18 -15.01
N GLU A 246 -43.35 0.09 -14.62
CA GLU A 246 -43.33 0.50 -13.21
C GLU A 246 -44.53 -0.05 -12.41
N GLU A 247 -45.69 -0.18 -13.06
CA GLU A 247 -46.89 -0.78 -12.46
C GLU A 247 -46.69 -2.27 -12.13
N GLU A 248 -46.03 -3.04 -13.01
CA GLU A 248 -45.70 -4.45 -12.76
C GLU A 248 -44.63 -4.57 -11.66
N LYS A 249 -43.64 -3.67 -11.62
CA LYS A 249 -42.63 -3.62 -10.55
C LYS A 249 -43.25 -3.34 -9.18
N GLU A 250 -44.17 -2.39 -9.11
CA GLU A 250 -44.88 -2.04 -7.89
C GLU A 250 -45.82 -3.18 -7.43
N ALA A 251 -46.47 -3.88 -8.36
CA ALA A 251 -47.26 -5.07 -8.04
C ALA A 251 -46.38 -6.20 -7.48
N LEU A 252 -45.22 -6.46 -8.09
CA LEU A 252 -44.24 -7.43 -7.61
C LEU A 252 -43.73 -7.07 -6.21
N TYR A 253 -43.44 -5.78 -5.96
CA TYR A 253 -43.01 -5.29 -4.65
C TYR A 253 -44.05 -5.59 -3.57
N ARG A 254 -45.32 -5.25 -3.81
CA ARG A 254 -46.42 -5.51 -2.85
C ARG A 254 -46.59 -6.99 -2.59
N LEU A 255 -46.58 -7.82 -3.64
CA LEU A 255 -46.67 -9.27 -3.50
C LEU A 255 -45.51 -9.82 -2.68
N ALA A 256 -44.29 -9.33 -2.89
CA ALA A 256 -43.12 -9.73 -2.12
C ALA A 256 -43.29 -9.42 -0.62
N LEU A 257 -43.82 -8.24 -0.28
CA LEU A 257 -44.11 -7.89 1.11
C LEU A 257 -45.19 -8.80 1.73
N GLU A 258 -46.28 -9.06 1.00
CA GLU A 258 -47.35 -9.96 1.45
C GLU A 258 -46.85 -11.38 1.71
N ARG A 259 -45.86 -11.84 0.92
CA ARG A 259 -45.26 -13.18 1.07
C ARG A 259 -44.14 -13.22 2.11
N GLY A 260 -43.75 -12.08 2.69
CA GLY A 260 -42.82 -12.01 3.82
C GLY A 260 -41.36 -11.78 3.43
N LEU A 261 -41.09 -11.01 2.38
CA LEU A 261 -39.72 -10.65 1.97
C LEU A 261 -38.90 -10.07 3.13
N SER A 262 -39.49 -9.21 3.96
CA SER A 262 -38.80 -8.57 5.09
C SER A 262 -38.23 -9.58 6.08
N GLN A 263 -38.95 -10.69 6.35
CA GLN A 263 -38.49 -11.75 7.24
C GLN A 263 -37.38 -12.57 6.59
N VAL A 264 -37.49 -12.85 5.28
CA VAL A 264 -36.44 -13.57 4.52
C VAL A 264 -35.14 -12.77 4.54
N LEU A 265 -35.20 -11.45 4.31
CA LEU A 265 -34.05 -10.56 4.33
C LEU A 265 -33.36 -10.47 5.70
N GLN A 266 -34.09 -10.69 6.79
CA GLN A 266 -33.56 -10.67 8.17
C GLN A 266 -33.01 -12.02 8.64
N THR A 267 -32.87 -13.00 7.75
CA THR A 267 -32.17 -14.27 8.05
C THR A 267 -30.71 -13.97 8.37
N ALA A 268 -30.22 -14.35 9.56
CA ALA A 268 -28.95 -13.86 10.09
C ALA A 268 -27.71 -14.30 9.28
N SER A 269 -27.51 -15.60 9.06
CA SER A 269 -26.35 -16.12 8.33
C SER A 269 -26.44 -15.77 6.85
N LYS A 270 -25.31 -15.35 6.24
CA LYS A 270 -25.22 -15.08 4.80
C LYS A 270 -25.66 -16.27 3.96
N GLY A 271 -25.14 -17.45 4.28
CA GLY A 271 -25.39 -18.67 3.48
C GLY A 271 -26.87 -19.09 3.52
N GLU A 272 -27.49 -19.00 4.70
CA GLU A 272 -28.91 -19.28 4.87
C GLU A 272 -29.78 -18.21 4.19
N ARG A 273 -29.44 -16.94 4.36
CA ARG A 273 -30.15 -15.82 3.71
C ARG A 273 -30.11 -15.92 2.20
N SER A 274 -28.94 -16.22 1.62
CA SER A 274 -28.82 -16.40 0.16
C SER A 274 -29.68 -17.54 -0.36
N ARG A 275 -29.74 -18.69 0.33
CA ARG A 275 -30.63 -19.80 -0.04
C ARG A 275 -32.10 -19.42 0.10
N ALA A 276 -32.47 -18.82 1.23
CA ALA A 276 -33.85 -18.42 1.49
C ALA A 276 -34.34 -17.37 0.48
N LEU A 277 -33.49 -16.41 0.09
CA LEU A 277 -33.80 -15.44 -0.95
C LEU A 277 -33.96 -16.09 -2.32
N ALA A 278 -33.10 -17.04 -2.69
CA ALA A 278 -33.23 -17.75 -3.97
C ALA A 278 -34.54 -18.56 -4.05
N GLU A 279 -34.85 -19.33 -3.00
CA GLU A 279 -36.12 -20.09 -2.91
C GLU A 279 -37.35 -19.18 -2.84
N PHE A 280 -37.22 -17.99 -2.25
CA PHE A 280 -38.29 -16.99 -2.22
C PHE A 280 -38.50 -16.37 -3.60
N ALA A 281 -37.43 -15.97 -4.27
CA ALA A 281 -37.46 -15.41 -5.62
C ALA A 281 -38.10 -16.37 -6.62
N GLU A 282 -37.69 -17.64 -6.63
CA GLU A 282 -38.23 -18.65 -7.54
C GLU A 282 -39.75 -18.80 -7.38
N ARG A 283 -40.24 -18.89 -6.13
CA ARG A 283 -41.68 -19.02 -5.85
C ARG A 283 -42.45 -17.75 -6.18
N LEU A 284 -41.92 -16.59 -5.81
CA LEU A 284 -42.57 -15.30 -6.04
C LEU A 284 -42.68 -15.01 -7.54
N ILE A 285 -41.61 -15.24 -8.29
CA ILE A 285 -41.59 -14.99 -9.74
C ILE A 285 -42.54 -15.95 -10.46
N ALA A 286 -42.55 -17.24 -10.10
CA ALA A 286 -43.50 -18.20 -10.67
C ALA A 286 -44.97 -17.82 -10.39
N GLU A 287 -45.26 -17.18 -9.24
CA GLU A 287 -46.59 -16.66 -8.91
C GLU A 287 -46.94 -15.37 -9.68
N ALA A 288 -45.96 -14.47 -9.84
CA ALA A 288 -46.15 -13.15 -10.42
C ALA A 288 -46.18 -13.14 -11.95
N LEU A 289 -45.60 -14.15 -12.61
CA LEU A 289 -45.54 -14.22 -14.06
C LEU A 289 -46.96 -14.15 -14.68
N PRO A 290 -47.19 -13.25 -15.66
CA PRO A 290 -48.45 -13.20 -16.36
C PRO A 290 -48.68 -14.52 -17.11
N LYS A 291 -49.93 -14.98 -17.11
CA LYS A 291 -50.33 -16.22 -17.76
C LYS A 291 -50.99 -15.92 -19.10
N GLY A 292 -50.65 -16.70 -20.12
CA GLY A 292 -51.29 -16.68 -21.43
C GLY A 292 -52.75 -17.15 -21.35
N GLU A 293 -53.46 -17.09 -22.49
CA GLU A 293 -54.85 -17.54 -22.59
C GLU A 293 -55.05 -19.02 -22.21
N ASP A 294 -54.01 -19.84 -22.38
CA ASP A 294 -53.98 -21.26 -21.99
C ASP A 294 -53.63 -21.50 -20.50
N GLY A 295 -53.39 -20.43 -19.74
CA GLY A 295 -53.03 -20.47 -18.32
C GLY A 295 -51.55 -20.75 -18.07
N THR A 296 -50.71 -20.84 -19.10
CA THR A 296 -49.27 -21.07 -18.94
C THR A 296 -48.52 -19.75 -18.66
N PRO A 297 -47.51 -19.75 -17.77
CA PRO A 297 -46.69 -18.56 -17.51
C PRO A 297 -45.91 -18.11 -18.76
N ASP A 298 -45.83 -16.80 -18.97
CA ASP A 298 -44.96 -16.21 -20.00
C ASP A 298 -43.48 -16.29 -19.58
N GLU A 299 -42.86 -17.43 -19.84
CA GLU A 299 -41.44 -17.68 -19.54
C GLU A 299 -40.49 -16.66 -20.22
N GLY A 300 -40.93 -15.98 -21.29
CA GLY A 300 -40.16 -14.93 -21.95
C GLY A 300 -39.94 -13.70 -21.06
N LYS A 301 -40.87 -13.41 -20.14
CA LYS A 301 -40.76 -12.31 -19.18
C LYS A 301 -39.95 -12.64 -17.93
N LYS A 302 -39.63 -13.91 -17.68
CA LYS A 302 -38.94 -14.34 -16.45
C LYS A 302 -37.66 -13.56 -16.14
N PRO A 303 -36.74 -13.30 -17.09
CA PRO A 303 -35.54 -12.50 -16.81
C PRO A 303 -35.85 -11.05 -16.37
N LEU A 304 -36.95 -10.47 -16.87
CA LEU A 304 -37.38 -9.12 -16.48
C LEU A 304 -37.88 -9.11 -15.03
N TYR A 305 -38.58 -10.18 -14.62
CA TYR A 305 -39.03 -10.36 -13.22
C TYR A 305 -37.86 -10.67 -12.28
N GLU A 306 -36.85 -11.42 -12.70
CA GLU A 306 -35.63 -11.65 -11.92
C GLU A 306 -34.87 -10.34 -11.67
N SER A 307 -34.66 -9.54 -12.72
CA SER A 307 -34.04 -8.21 -12.61
C SER A 307 -34.86 -7.26 -11.72
N ALA A 308 -36.19 -7.25 -11.88
CA ALA A 308 -37.07 -6.44 -11.04
C ALA A 308 -37.07 -6.90 -9.57
N PHE A 309 -36.89 -8.20 -9.31
CA PHE A 309 -36.79 -8.73 -7.95
C PHE A 309 -35.54 -8.21 -7.23
N ASP A 310 -34.41 -8.05 -7.92
CA ASP A 310 -33.21 -7.44 -7.34
C ASP A 310 -33.47 -5.97 -6.91
N GLU A 311 -34.23 -5.21 -7.70
CA GLU A 311 -34.66 -3.85 -7.33
C GLU A 311 -35.62 -3.87 -6.13
N VAL A 312 -36.54 -4.83 -6.06
CA VAL A 312 -37.46 -5.05 -4.93
C VAL A 312 -36.70 -5.35 -3.63
N VAL A 313 -35.70 -6.24 -3.69
CA VAL A 313 -34.81 -6.55 -2.57
C VAL A 313 -34.05 -5.31 -2.12
N ARG A 314 -33.50 -4.54 -3.06
CA ARG A 314 -32.82 -3.26 -2.78
C ARG A 314 -33.75 -2.30 -2.04
N ARG A 315 -34.97 -2.12 -2.54
CA ARG A 315 -35.96 -1.19 -1.98
C ARG A 315 -36.36 -1.59 -0.57
N GLU A 316 -36.71 -2.86 -0.34
CA GLU A 316 -37.17 -3.29 0.99
C GLU A 316 -36.04 -3.24 2.04
N LEU A 317 -34.81 -3.64 1.68
CA LEU A 317 -33.70 -3.54 2.63
C LEU A 317 -33.43 -2.08 3.03
N ARG A 318 -33.49 -1.16 2.07
CA ARG A 318 -33.32 0.28 2.34
C ARG A 318 -34.44 0.81 3.24
N ARG A 319 -35.69 0.42 2.99
CA ARG A 319 -36.84 0.77 3.83
C ARG A 319 -36.63 0.29 5.27
N LEU A 320 -36.26 -0.98 5.46
CA LEU A 320 -35.98 -1.54 6.80
C LEU A 320 -34.91 -0.74 7.56
N VAL A 321 -33.85 -0.32 6.86
CA VAL A 321 -32.78 0.49 7.46
C VAL A 321 -33.25 1.91 7.80
N LEU A 322 -33.92 2.58 6.86
CA LEU A 322 -34.32 3.99 6.98
C LEU A 322 -35.48 4.20 7.95
N GLU A 323 -36.45 3.29 7.97
CA GLU A 323 -37.70 3.43 8.73
C GLU A 323 -37.68 2.67 10.05
N GLU A 324 -37.11 1.47 10.07
CA GLU A 324 -37.12 0.58 11.25
C GLU A 324 -35.77 0.49 11.95
N GLY A 325 -34.69 1.00 11.34
CA GLY A 325 -33.33 0.84 11.87
C GLY A 325 -32.87 -0.62 11.93
N LYS A 326 -33.44 -1.50 11.10
CA LYS A 326 -33.13 -2.94 11.10
C LYS A 326 -32.30 -3.32 9.88
N ARG A 327 -31.23 -4.08 10.12
CA ARG A 327 -30.32 -4.58 9.10
C ARG A 327 -30.63 -6.02 8.71
N ALA A 328 -30.01 -6.51 7.64
CA ALA A 328 -30.23 -7.86 7.11
C ALA A 328 -29.85 -9.00 8.09
N ASP A 329 -29.02 -8.72 9.09
CA ASP A 329 -28.64 -9.68 10.14
C ASP A 329 -29.27 -9.36 11.50
N GLY A 330 -30.25 -8.45 11.54
CA GLY A 330 -30.96 -8.06 12.75
C GLY A 330 -30.24 -7.02 13.63
N ARG A 331 -29.02 -6.60 13.28
CA ARG A 331 -28.31 -5.52 13.98
C ARG A 331 -28.98 -4.16 13.79
N GLY A 332 -28.73 -3.26 14.73
CA GLY A 332 -28.96 -1.83 14.55
C GLY A 332 -27.84 -1.15 13.73
N PRO A 333 -28.02 0.12 13.35
CA PRO A 333 -27.08 0.85 12.50
C PRO A 333 -25.69 1.02 13.12
N LYS A 334 -25.59 1.11 14.45
CA LYS A 334 -24.33 1.36 15.17
C LYS A 334 -23.62 0.11 15.70
N ASP A 335 -24.20 -1.07 15.47
CA ASP A 335 -23.73 -2.31 16.06
C ASP A 335 -22.60 -2.96 15.24
N LEU A 336 -21.56 -3.41 15.95
CA LEU A 336 -20.50 -4.25 15.41
C LEU A 336 -20.97 -5.71 15.35
N ARG A 337 -20.48 -6.48 14.37
CA ARG A 337 -20.56 -7.94 14.44
C ARG A 337 -19.71 -8.48 15.61
N PRO A 338 -20.00 -9.68 16.11
CA PRO A 338 -19.13 -10.36 17.07
C PRO A 338 -17.71 -10.46 16.54
N ILE A 339 -16.73 -10.19 17.41
CA ILE A 339 -15.30 -10.27 17.09
C ILE A 339 -14.66 -11.35 17.94
N TRP A 340 -13.86 -12.21 17.31
CA TRP A 340 -13.02 -13.20 17.95
C TRP A 340 -11.60 -13.09 17.39
N ILE A 341 -10.62 -13.20 18.26
CA ILE A 341 -9.21 -12.94 17.96
C ILE A 341 -8.36 -14.05 18.59
N GLU A 342 -7.41 -14.56 17.82
CA GLU A 342 -6.39 -15.50 18.27
C GLU A 342 -5.02 -15.04 17.75
N VAL A 343 -3.97 -15.15 18.56
CA VAL A 343 -2.59 -14.78 18.21
C VAL A 343 -1.68 -15.99 18.39
N ASP A 344 -0.50 -15.98 17.74
CA ASP A 344 0.47 -17.09 17.78
C ASP A 344 -0.08 -18.43 17.24
N VAL A 345 -0.93 -18.35 16.19
CA VAL A 345 -1.60 -19.51 15.60
C VAL A 345 -0.71 -20.38 14.70
N LEU A 346 0.38 -19.82 14.16
CA LEU A 346 1.32 -20.53 13.28
C LEU A 346 2.67 -20.76 13.97
N PRO A 347 3.09 -22.01 14.22
CA PRO A 347 4.31 -22.31 14.99
C PRO A 347 5.64 -21.82 14.40
N ARG A 348 5.67 -21.50 13.11
CA ARG A 348 6.89 -21.11 12.36
C ARG A 348 6.84 -19.69 11.81
N ALA A 349 5.69 -19.02 11.88
CA ALA A 349 5.57 -17.64 11.41
C ALA A 349 6.15 -16.69 12.45
N HIS A 350 6.92 -15.68 12.02
CA HIS A 350 7.57 -14.74 12.95
C HIS A 350 6.51 -14.04 13.79
N GLY A 351 5.37 -13.71 13.20
CA GLY A 351 4.13 -13.43 13.92
C GLY A 351 2.92 -13.94 13.16
N SER A 352 1.84 -14.21 13.87
CA SER A 352 0.58 -14.65 13.26
C SER A 352 -0.61 -14.31 14.14
N ALA A 353 -1.74 -13.98 13.50
CA ALA A 353 -3.01 -13.77 14.18
C ALA A 353 -4.19 -14.11 13.27
N VAL A 354 -5.25 -14.65 13.85
CA VAL A 354 -6.56 -14.75 13.19
C VAL A 354 -7.46 -13.67 13.78
N PHE A 355 -8.01 -12.84 12.89
CA PHE A 355 -9.04 -11.87 13.26
C PHE A 355 -10.35 -12.25 12.57
N THR A 356 -11.38 -12.51 13.36
CA THR A 356 -12.73 -12.83 12.88
C THR A 356 -13.70 -11.74 13.32
N ARG A 357 -14.49 -11.21 12.39
CA ARG A 357 -15.59 -10.26 12.65
C ARG A 357 -16.84 -10.71 11.90
N GLY A 358 -17.75 -11.36 12.61
CA GLY A 358 -18.84 -12.14 12.03
C GLY A 358 -18.32 -13.18 11.04
N GLU A 359 -18.91 -13.27 9.85
CA GLU A 359 -18.50 -14.17 8.76
C GLU A 359 -17.38 -13.56 7.88
N THR A 360 -16.49 -12.76 8.47
CA THR A 360 -15.25 -12.29 7.83
C THR A 360 -14.08 -12.69 8.70
N GLN A 361 -13.19 -13.53 8.16
CA GLN A 361 -12.04 -14.06 8.88
C GLN A 361 -10.78 -13.88 8.04
N VAL A 362 -9.72 -13.38 8.66
CA VAL A 362 -8.41 -13.19 8.03
C VAL A 362 -7.32 -13.77 8.91
N LEU A 363 -6.45 -14.57 8.29
CA LEU A 363 -5.17 -14.97 8.85
C LEU A 363 -4.11 -13.94 8.46
N GLY A 364 -3.64 -13.16 9.43
CA GLY A 364 -2.50 -12.28 9.31
C GLY A 364 -1.21 -13.03 9.65
N THR A 365 -0.21 -12.94 8.79
CA THR A 365 1.12 -13.53 8.99
C THR A 365 2.19 -12.48 8.78
N VAL A 366 3.21 -12.47 9.64
CA VAL A 366 4.40 -11.61 9.52
C VAL A 366 5.65 -12.44 9.32
N THR A 367 6.45 -12.03 8.36
CA THR A 367 7.82 -12.51 8.12
C THR A 367 8.77 -11.32 8.20
N LEU A 368 9.89 -11.52 8.91
CA LEU A 368 10.98 -10.57 9.04
C LEU A 368 12.13 -11.05 8.15
N GLY A 369 12.66 -10.15 7.35
CA GLY A 369 13.76 -10.38 6.41
C GLY A 369 14.87 -9.37 6.56
N THR A 370 15.89 -9.50 5.72
CA THR A 370 17.08 -8.64 5.69
C THR A 370 16.98 -7.59 4.59
N GLY A 371 18.01 -6.78 4.41
CA GLY A 371 18.11 -5.85 3.27
C GLY A 371 18.04 -6.53 1.89
N ARG A 372 18.35 -7.84 1.79
CA ARG A 372 18.20 -8.61 0.54
C ARG A 372 16.76 -8.99 0.21
N ASP A 373 15.91 -9.01 1.22
CA ASP A 373 14.49 -9.32 1.05
C ASP A 373 13.68 -8.08 0.62
N GLU A 374 14.31 -6.90 0.57
CA GLU A 374 13.69 -5.68 0.07
C GLU A 374 13.21 -5.86 -1.37
N GLN A 375 12.02 -5.35 -1.66
CA GLN A 375 11.50 -5.39 -3.01
C GLN A 375 12.14 -4.27 -3.83
N ILE A 376 12.91 -4.63 -4.85
CA ILE A 376 13.41 -3.66 -5.84
C ILE A 376 12.22 -3.13 -6.66
N LEU A 377 12.10 -1.81 -6.74
CA LEU A 377 11.08 -1.10 -7.50
C LEU A 377 11.65 -0.68 -8.86
N ASP A 378 10.96 -1.07 -9.94
CA ASP A 378 11.27 -0.68 -11.33
C ASP A 378 10.04 0.04 -11.90
N ASP A 379 9.76 1.23 -11.36
CA ASP A 379 8.65 2.11 -11.75
C ASP A 379 9.12 3.54 -12.04
N LEU A 380 8.18 4.48 -12.27
CA LEU A 380 8.50 5.88 -12.60
C LEU A 380 8.87 6.74 -11.38
N GLY A 381 8.79 6.18 -10.17
CA GLY A 381 9.05 6.85 -8.92
C GLY A 381 10.52 7.17 -8.66
N ILE A 382 10.74 7.74 -7.47
CA ILE A 382 12.08 8.04 -6.94
C ILE A 382 12.62 6.92 -6.04
N ASP A 383 11.72 6.15 -5.43
CA ASP A 383 12.10 5.04 -4.55
C ASP A 383 12.67 3.87 -5.36
N GLU A 384 13.80 3.35 -4.91
CA GLU A 384 14.46 2.20 -5.54
C GLU A 384 14.07 0.86 -4.89
N THR A 385 13.71 0.88 -3.60
CA THR A 385 13.31 -0.32 -2.85
C THR A 385 12.12 -0.05 -1.94
N GLU A 386 11.43 -1.13 -1.56
CA GLU A 386 10.38 -1.15 -0.55
C GLU A 386 10.71 -2.18 0.52
N LYS A 387 10.69 -1.74 1.79
CA LYS A 387 11.01 -2.56 2.96
C LYS A 387 9.76 -3.04 3.71
N PHE A 388 8.63 -2.37 3.53
CA PHE A 388 7.36 -2.73 4.14
C PHE A 388 6.38 -3.28 3.11
N LEU A 389 6.26 -4.61 3.08
CA LEU A 389 5.47 -5.35 2.11
C LEU A 389 4.15 -5.78 2.76
N VAL A 390 3.02 -5.49 2.12
CA VAL A 390 1.72 -6.00 2.56
C VAL A 390 1.03 -6.67 1.38
N HIS A 391 0.85 -7.98 1.46
CA HIS A 391 0.14 -8.77 0.47
C HIS A 391 -1.22 -9.20 1.00
N TYR A 392 -2.21 -9.13 0.13
CA TYR A 392 -3.59 -9.50 0.44
C TYR A 392 -4.02 -10.57 -0.56
N ASN A 393 -4.52 -11.70 -0.06
CA ASN A 393 -4.98 -12.81 -0.88
C ASN A 393 -6.46 -13.07 -0.61
N PHE A 394 -7.24 -13.19 -1.68
CA PHE A 394 -8.68 -13.44 -1.62
C PHE A 394 -9.04 -14.72 -2.38
N PRO A 395 -8.78 -15.89 -1.79
CA PRO A 395 -9.05 -17.16 -2.43
C PRO A 395 -10.57 -17.37 -2.60
N PRO A 396 -11.01 -18.11 -3.63
CA PRO A 396 -12.43 -18.26 -3.94
C PRO A 396 -13.21 -19.04 -2.88
N PHE A 397 -12.53 -19.88 -2.08
CA PHE A 397 -13.18 -20.55 -0.96
C PHE A 397 -13.67 -19.58 0.12
N SER A 398 -13.09 -18.37 0.22
CA SER A 398 -13.49 -17.37 1.22
C SER A 398 -14.92 -16.84 1.03
N THR A 399 -15.45 -17.00 -0.18
CA THR A 399 -16.84 -16.70 -0.54
C THR A 399 -17.68 -17.94 -0.81
N GLY A 400 -17.10 -19.14 -0.65
CA GLY A 400 -17.76 -20.41 -0.99
C GLY A 400 -17.85 -20.68 -2.50
N GLU A 401 -17.00 -20.04 -3.29
CA GLU A 401 -17.04 -20.12 -4.76
C GLU A 401 -15.91 -21.00 -5.32
N VAL A 402 -16.06 -21.43 -6.58
CA VAL A 402 -15.03 -22.17 -7.33
C VAL A 402 -14.56 -21.31 -8.49
N ARG A 403 -13.27 -20.94 -8.50
CA ARG A 403 -12.64 -20.20 -9.61
C ARG A 403 -11.20 -20.68 -9.84
N ARG A 404 -10.71 -20.51 -11.07
CA ARG A 404 -9.29 -20.78 -11.38
C ARG A 404 -8.41 -19.68 -10.79
N LEU A 405 -7.30 -20.07 -10.16
CA LEU A 405 -6.28 -19.14 -9.68
C LEU A 405 -5.38 -18.72 -10.85
N ARG A 406 -5.52 -17.46 -11.32
CA ARG A 406 -4.76 -16.90 -12.47
C ARG A 406 -3.74 -15.82 -12.07
N GLY A 407 -3.59 -15.57 -10.77
CA GLY A 407 -2.73 -14.52 -10.20
C GLY A 407 -3.54 -13.52 -9.38
N VAL A 408 -2.83 -12.56 -8.77
CA VAL A 408 -3.41 -11.51 -7.93
C VAL A 408 -4.23 -10.54 -8.79
N SER A 409 -5.50 -10.36 -8.43
CA SER A 409 -6.42 -9.44 -9.07
C SER A 409 -6.13 -7.97 -8.71
N ARG A 410 -6.63 -7.03 -9.53
CA ARG A 410 -6.52 -5.60 -9.21
C ARG A 410 -7.13 -5.26 -7.85
N ARG A 411 -8.23 -5.91 -7.47
CA ARG A 411 -8.91 -5.69 -6.18
C ARG A 411 -8.03 -6.11 -5.01
N GLU A 412 -7.36 -7.26 -5.14
CA GLU A 412 -6.43 -7.74 -4.12
C GLU A 412 -5.26 -6.77 -3.93
N VAL A 413 -4.66 -6.27 -5.01
CA VAL A 413 -3.62 -5.23 -4.94
C VAL A 413 -4.14 -3.97 -4.24
N GLY A 414 -5.32 -3.47 -4.63
CA GLY A 414 -5.92 -2.29 -3.99
C GLY A 414 -6.22 -2.47 -2.51
N HIS A 415 -6.73 -3.64 -2.10
CA HIS A 415 -6.97 -3.94 -0.69
C HIS A 415 -5.68 -4.11 0.11
N GLY A 416 -4.65 -4.73 -0.48
CA GLY A 416 -3.31 -4.84 0.10
C GLY A 416 -2.69 -3.46 0.34
N ASN A 417 -2.74 -2.58 -0.66
CA ASN A 417 -2.26 -1.20 -0.53
C ASN A 417 -3.04 -0.40 0.51
N LEU A 418 -4.38 -0.55 0.60
CA LEU A 418 -5.15 0.09 1.66
C LEU A 418 -4.70 -0.36 3.06
N ALA A 419 -4.45 -1.66 3.23
CA ALA A 419 -3.92 -2.18 4.49
C ALA A 419 -2.48 -1.72 4.76
N LYS A 420 -1.65 -1.63 3.72
CA LYS A 420 -0.29 -1.09 3.78
C LYS A 420 -0.29 0.35 4.30
N ARG A 421 -1.07 1.24 3.67
CA ARG A 421 -1.23 2.65 4.08
C ARG A 421 -1.63 2.77 5.54
N ALA A 422 -2.59 1.95 5.97
CA ALA A 422 -3.07 1.95 7.35
C ALA A 422 -2.00 1.56 8.39
N LEU A 423 -1.18 0.53 8.09
CA LEU A 423 -0.17 0.00 9.01
C LEU A 423 1.14 0.79 8.96
N LYS A 424 1.53 1.29 7.78
CA LYS A 424 2.78 2.04 7.56
C LYS A 424 2.91 3.22 8.53
N ALA A 425 1.80 3.90 8.82
CA ALA A 425 1.76 5.04 9.73
C ALA A 425 2.25 4.74 11.15
N VAL A 426 2.23 3.50 11.63
CA VAL A 426 2.68 3.14 12.99
C VAL A 426 3.98 2.35 13.02
N MET A 427 4.60 2.12 11.87
CA MET A 427 5.84 1.36 11.79
C MET A 427 6.98 2.07 12.55
N PRO A 428 7.89 1.32 13.19
CA PRO A 428 9.09 1.88 13.78
C PRO A 428 9.99 2.50 12.70
N LYS A 429 10.92 3.35 13.13
CA LYS A 429 11.99 3.82 12.25
C LYS A 429 12.93 2.66 11.93
N GLU A 430 13.55 2.72 10.76
CA GLU A 430 14.53 1.72 10.32
C GLU A 430 15.70 1.60 11.30
N GLU A 431 16.16 2.71 11.88
CA GLU A 431 17.22 2.75 12.89
C GLU A 431 16.89 1.92 14.14
N ASP A 432 15.60 1.90 14.52
CA ASP A 432 15.11 1.22 15.72
C ASP A 432 14.78 -0.26 15.44
N PHE A 433 14.39 -0.59 14.21
CA PHE A 433 13.98 -1.93 13.82
C PHE A 433 14.36 -2.23 12.35
N PRO A 434 15.65 -2.51 12.08
CA PRO A 434 16.20 -2.59 10.73
C PRO A 434 15.89 -3.93 10.04
N TYR A 435 14.61 -4.21 9.85
CA TYR A 435 14.12 -5.41 9.17
C TYR A 435 13.30 -5.03 7.95
N THR A 436 13.42 -5.83 6.90
CA THR A 436 12.37 -5.92 5.90
C THR A 436 11.19 -6.66 6.52
N ILE A 437 9.98 -6.12 6.37
CA ILE A 437 8.79 -6.65 7.02
C ILE A 437 7.77 -6.98 5.96
N ARG A 438 7.36 -8.25 5.90
CA ARG A 438 6.29 -8.72 5.05
C ARG A 438 5.09 -9.14 5.88
N VAL A 439 3.97 -8.47 5.66
CA VAL A 439 2.64 -8.85 6.17
C VAL A 439 1.88 -9.55 5.04
N VAL A 440 1.22 -10.67 5.35
CA VAL A 440 0.29 -11.35 4.45
C VAL A 440 -1.05 -11.50 5.14
N GLY A 441 -2.12 -11.01 4.50
CA GLY A 441 -3.49 -11.26 4.91
C GLY A 441 -4.16 -12.28 4.00
N ASP A 442 -4.31 -13.50 4.47
CA ASP A 442 -5.06 -14.56 3.79
C ASP A 442 -6.51 -14.53 4.27
N VAL A 443 -7.43 -14.17 3.37
CA VAL A 443 -8.86 -14.12 3.70
C VAL A 443 -9.42 -15.53 3.70
N LEU A 444 -9.87 -15.98 4.88
CA LEU A 444 -10.44 -17.31 5.09
C LEU A 444 -11.95 -17.33 4.89
N GLU A 445 -12.62 -16.25 5.28
CA GLU A 445 -14.06 -16.02 5.09
C GLU A 445 -14.32 -14.55 4.74
N SER A 446 -15.33 -14.27 3.92
CA SER A 446 -15.71 -12.89 3.58
C SER A 446 -17.23 -12.68 3.49
N ASN A 447 -17.72 -11.84 4.39
CA ASN A 447 -19.07 -11.27 4.34
C ASN A 447 -19.09 -9.77 4.70
N GLY A 448 -17.96 -9.08 4.63
CA GLY A 448 -17.86 -7.66 4.90
C GLY A 448 -16.41 -7.25 5.12
N SER A 449 -15.99 -6.17 4.47
CA SER A 449 -14.62 -5.63 4.41
C SER A 449 -13.50 -6.50 5.03
N SER A 450 -13.08 -7.49 4.25
CA SER A 450 -11.89 -8.27 4.55
C SER A 450 -10.62 -7.41 4.53
N SER A 451 -10.58 -6.29 3.80
CA SER A 451 -9.45 -5.35 3.84
C SER A 451 -9.24 -4.74 5.24
N MET A 452 -10.33 -4.36 5.93
CA MET A 452 -10.23 -3.85 7.31
C MET A 452 -9.91 -4.96 8.31
N ALA A 453 -10.39 -6.18 8.08
CA ALA A 453 -9.96 -7.34 8.88
C ALA A 453 -8.46 -7.66 8.67
N THR A 454 -7.92 -7.46 7.46
CA THR A 454 -6.48 -7.58 7.19
C THR A 454 -5.66 -6.54 7.94
N VAL A 455 -6.14 -5.30 8.08
CA VAL A 455 -5.48 -4.29 8.94
C VAL A 455 -5.39 -4.80 10.38
N CYS A 456 -6.51 -5.26 10.95
CA CYS A 456 -6.54 -5.74 12.33
C CYS A 456 -5.65 -6.99 12.52
N ALA A 457 -5.78 -8.00 11.66
CA ALA A 457 -4.98 -9.22 11.71
C ALA A 457 -3.48 -8.94 11.49
N GLY A 458 -3.15 -8.07 10.54
CA GLY A 458 -1.78 -7.64 10.25
C GLY A 458 -1.17 -6.89 11.43
N CYS A 459 -1.90 -5.97 12.06
CA CYS A 459 -1.46 -5.28 13.27
C CYS A 459 -1.16 -6.25 14.41
N LEU A 460 -2.07 -7.17 14.70
CA LEU A 460 -1.86 -8.20 15.73
C LEU A 460 -0.68 -9.12 15.39
N ALA A 461 -0.52 -9.51 14.14
CA ALA A 461 0.60 -10.33 13.70
C ALA A 461 1.96 -9.58 13.79
N LEU A 462 1.99 -8.27 13.55
CA LEU A 462 3.17 -7.42 13.77
C LEU A 462 3.55 -7.38 15.27
N MET A 463 2.54 -7.20 16.13
CA MET A 463 2.73 -7.20 17.59
C MET A 463 3.19 -8.59 18.08
N ASP A 464 2.60 -9.67 17.57
CA ASP A 464 3.00 -11.05 17.88
C ASP A 464 4.42 -11.36 17.38
N ALA A 465 4.86 -10.75 16.28
CA ALA A 465 6.23 -10.84 15.79
C ALA A 465 7.25 -10.06 16.63
N GLY A 466 6.81 -9.24 17.58
CA GLY A 466 7.67 -8.35 18.37
C GLY A 466 8.11 -7.10 17.62
N VAL A 467 7.41 -6.71 16.54
CA VAL A 467 7.67 -5.44 15.86
C VAL A 467 7.22 -4.29 16.77
N PRO A 468 8.09 -3.34 17.12
CA PRO A 468 7.79 -2.26 18.07
C PRO A 468 6.98 -1.14 17.40
N ILE A 469 5.78 -1.48 16.91
CA ILE A 469 4.85 -0.49 16.35
C ILE A 469 4.48 0.57 17.40
N ARG A 470 4.32 1.83 16.97
CA ARG A 470 4.05 2.96 17.87
C ARG A 470 2.71 2.86 18.59
N ALA A 471 1.70 2.29 17.93
CA ALA A 471 0.36 2.07 18.47
C ALA A 471 -0.38 0.99 17.66
N PRO A 472 -1.33 0.25 18.25
CA PRO A 472 -2.21 -0.64 17.50
C PRO A 472 -3.12 0.13 16.53
N VAL A 473 -3.40 -0.47 15.37
CA VAL A 473 -4.27 0.08 14.32
C VAL A 473 -5.42 -0.88 14.08
N ALA A 474 -6.65 -0.36 14.10
CA ALA A 474 -7.84 -1.11 13.73
C ALA A 474 -8.54 -0.49 12.53
N GLY A 475 -9.23 -1.32 11.75
CA GLY A 475 -10.03 -0.91 10.61
C GLY A 475 -11.52 -1.24 10.78
N VAL A 476 -12.38 -0.36 10.26
CA VAL A 476 -13.83 -0.59 10.17
C VAL A 476 -14.34 -0.14 8.81
N ALA A 477 -15.29 -0.91 8.26
CA ALA A 477 -16.02 -0.51 7.07
C ALA A 477 -17.41 0.00 7.45
N MET A 478 -17.81 1.04 6.77
CA MET A 478 -18.98 1.84 7.06
C MET A 478 -19.77 1.99 5.78
N GLY A 479 -21.08 2.17 5.91
CA GLY A 479 -21.95 2.44 4.78
C GLY A 479 -22.93 3.55 5.10
N LEU A 480 -23.60 4.03 4.06
CA LEU A 480 -24.67 5.00 4.16
C LEU A 480 -25.85 4.56 3.30
N VAL A 481 -27.05 4.66 3.86
CA VAL A 481 -28.29 4.68 3.08
C VAL A 481 -28.85 6.09 3.13
N TRP A 482 -29.08 6.67 1.95
CA TRP A 482 -29.51 8.04 1.76
C TRP A 482 -30.74 8.10 0.86
N GLU A 483 -31.82 8.71 1.34
CA GLU A 483 -33.06 8.88 0.57
C GLU A 483 -33.85 10.09 1.07
N GLU A 484 -34.29 10.98 0.18
CA GLU A 484 -35.13 12.14 0.52
C GLU A 484 -34.62 12.98 1.71
N ASN A 485 -33.30 13.19 1.81
CA ASN A 485 -32.62 13.87 2.93
C ASN A 485 -32.62 13.12 4.27
N ARG A 486 -33.00 11.84 4.29
CA ARG A 486 -32.79 10.93 5.42
C ARG A 486 -31.51 10.14 5.20
N ALA A 487 -30.69 10.08 6.24
CA ALA A 487 -29.37 9.46 6.22
C ALA A 487 -29.28 8.47 7.37
N VAL A 488 -28.93 7.22 7.07
CA VAL A 488 -28.61 6.22 8.11
C VAL A 488 -27.22 5.66 7.84
N ILE A 489 -26.31 5.94 8.78
CA ILE A 489 -24.92 5.46 8.76
C ILE A 489 -24.87 4.06 9.37
N LEU A 490 -24.31 3.12 8.63
CA LEU A 490 -24.17 1.72 9.00
C LEU A 490 -22.73 1.43 9.44
N THR A 491 -22.57 0.88 10.64
CA THR A 491 -21.30 0.41 11.19
C THR A 491 -21.05 -1.05 10.81
N ASP A 492 -19.83 -1.35 10.38
CA ASP A 492 -19.37 -2.71 10.08
C ASP A 492 -20.30 -3.43 9.09
N ILE A 493 -20.34 -2.88 7.87
CA ILE A 493 -21.25 -3.31 6.81
C ILE A 493 -20.99 -4.73 6.32
N LEU A 494 -22.07 -5.39 5.92
CA LEU A 494 -22.09 -6.66 5.22
C LEU A 494 -21.83 -6.45 3.72
N GLY A 495 -21.44 -7.51 3.01
CA GLY A 495 -21.31 -7.46 1.55
C GLY A 495 -22.61 -7.07 0.83
N LEU A 496 -23.76 -7.50 1.38
CA LEU A 496 -25.08 -7.11 0.87
C LEU A 496 -25.37 -5.61 1.05
N GLU A 497 -24.94 -5.03 2.17
CA GLU A 497 -25.18 -3.62 2.49
C GLU A 497 -24.29 -2.69 1.66
N ASP A 498 -23.07 -3.11 1.33
CA ASP A 498 -22.19 -2.42 0.38
C ASP A 498 -22.84 -2.32 -1.02
N ALA A 499 -23.36 -3.44 -1.53
CA ALA A 499 -23.98 -3.49 -2.86
C ALA A 499 -25.21 -2.58 -2.98
N LEU A 500 -25.94 -2.40 -1.88
CA LEU A 500 -27.24 -1.70 -1.86
C LEU A 500 -27.18 -0.29 -1.26
N GLY A 501 -26.07 0.04 -0.59
CA GLY A 501 -25.79 1.34 -0.03
C GLY A 501 -25.43 2.40 -1.08
N ASP A 502 -25.48 3.65 -0.63
CA ASP A 502 -25.24 4.85 -1.44
C ASP A 502 -23.80 5.36 -1.29
N MET A 503 -23.15 5.04 -0.18
CA MET A 503 -21.73 5.27 0.03
C MET A 503 -21.16 4.12 0.85
N ASP A 504 -19.96 3.67 0.50
CA ASP A 504 -19.14 2.78 1.31
C ASP A 504 -17.80 3.45 1.62
N PHE A 505 -17.37 3.39 2.88
CA PHE A 505 -16.08 3.91 3.27
C PHE A 505 -15.41 3.07 4.34
N LYS A 506 -14.09 3.08 4.33
CA LYS A 506 -13.21 2.21 5.10
C LYS A 506 -12.27 3.13 5.84
N VAL A 507 -12.29 3.06 7.17
CA VAL A 507 -11.47 3.91 8.03
C VAL A 507 -10.58 3.01 8.87
N ALA A 508 -9.28 3.24 8.80
CA ALA A 508 -8.30 2.62 9.68
C ALA A 508 -7.56 3.70 10.48
N GLY A 509 -7.10 3.35 11.67
CA GLY A 509 -6.43 4.30 12.53
C GLY A 509 -6.15 3.77 13.93
N THR A 510 -5.44 4.59 14.68
CA THR A 510 -5.14 4.37 16.09
C THR A 510 -6.20 5.06 16.95
N ARG A 511 -5.95 5.11 18.26
CA ARG A 511 -6.72 5.96 19.18
C ARG A 511 -6.52 7.46 18.96
N LYS A 512 -5.38 7.88 18.40
CA LYS A 512 -5.05 9.30 18.19
C LYS A 512 -5.71 9.88 16.94
N GLY A 513 -5.81 9.08 15.88
CA GLY A 513 -6.40 9.54 14.63
C GLY A 513 -6.42 8.46 13.56
N VAL A 514 -6.82 8.88 12.37
CA VAL A 514 -6.92 8.06 11.16
C VAL A 514 -5.55 7.86 10.55
N THR A 515 -5.27 6.64 10.10
CA THR A 515 -4.06 6.28 9.34
C THR A 515 -4.34 5.97 7.88
N ALA A 516 -5.57 5.53 7.55
CA ALA A 516 -6.02 5.42 6.18
C ALA A 516 -7.53 5.64 6.06
N LEU A 517 -7.94 6.23 4.94
CA LEU A 517 -9.34 6.42 4.57
C LEU A 517 -9.52 6.03 3.10
N GLN A 518 -10.54 5.24 2.81
CA GLN A 518 -11.01 4.99 1.45
C GLN A 518 -12.51 5.19 1.42
N MET A 519 -13.02 5.97 0.46
CA MET A 519 -14.46 6.22 0.31
C MET A 519 -14.85 6.12 -1.15
N ASP A 520 -15.99 5.49 -1.42
CA ASP A 520 -16.65 5.44 -2.71
C ASP A 520 -18.10 5.87 -2.51
N ASN A 521 -18.48 6.97 -3.14
CA ASN A 521 -19.83 7.53 -3.10
C ASN A 521 -20.52 7.29 -4.44
N LYS A 522 -21.71 6.70 -4.39
CA LYS A 522 -22.53 6.32 -5.56
C LYS A 522 -23.70 7.29 -5.77
N VAL A 523 -23.90 8.25 -4.87
CA VAL A 523 -24.97 9.26 -4.96
C VAL A 523 -24.39 10.67 -5.08
N GLY A 524 -25.26 11.64 -5.40
CA GLY A 524 -24.90 13.06 -5.42
C GLY A 524 -24.38 13.60 -4.08
N GLY A 525 -24.04 14.90 -4.05
CA GLY A 525 -23.29 15.53 -2.96
C GLY A 525 -23.87 15.26 -1.56
N LEU A 526 -23.06 14.66 -0.69
CA LEU A 526 -23.41 14.43 0.72
C LEU A 526 -23.13 15.69 1.54
N PRO A 527 -24.06 16.11 2.42
CA PRO A 527 -23.81 17.24 3.32
C PRO A 527 -22.60 16.99 4.24
N ARG A 528 -21.84 18.04 4.53
CA ARG A 528 -20.70 18.01 5.48
C ARG A 528 -21.03 17.30 6.79
N GLU A 529 -22.16 17.65 7.39
CA GLU A 529 -22.56 17.12 8.70
C GLU A 529 -22.73 15.59 8.67
N VAL A 530 -23.20 15.04 7.55
CA VAL A 530 -23.41 13.60 7.37
C VAL A 530 -22.07 12.88 7.27
N LEU A 531 -21.13 13.45 6.50
CA LEU A 531 -19.78 12.92 6.39
C LEU A 531 -19.04 12.96 7.75
N LYS A 532 -19.17 14.08 8.47
CA LYS A 532 -18.59 14.24 9.81
C LYS A 532 -19.17 13.23 10.79
N GLU A 533 -20.50 13.09 10.83
CA GLU A 533 -21.16 12.08 11.67
C GLU A 533 -20.69 10.67 11.32
N ALA A 534 -20.55 10.37 10.02
CA ALA A 534 -20.09 9.08 9.54
C ALA A 534 -18.67 8.75 10.02
N LEU A 535 -17.74 9.71 9.95
CA LEU A 535 -16.38 9.54 10.47
C LEU A 535 -16.34 9.41 11.99
N LEU A 536 -17.17 10.15 12.72
CA LEU A 536 -17.26 10.03 14.18
C LEU A 536 -17.84 8.68 14.61
N GLN A 537 -18.88 8.18 13.94
CA GLN A 537 -19.40 6.84 14.18
C GLN A 537 -18.37 5.75 13.83
N ALA A 538 -17.58 5.96 12.76
CA ALA A 538 -16.47 5.08 12.42
C ALA A 538 -15.39 5.07 13.50
N ARG A 539 -15.06 6.23 14.08
CA ARG A 539 -14.13 6.36 15.20
C ARG A 539 -14.61 5.58 16.42
N GLU A 540 -15.87 5.72 16.81
CA GLU A 540 -16.45 4.96 17.93
C GLU A 540 -16.31 3.45 17.72
N ALA A 541 -16.64 2.97 16.52
CA ALA A 541 -16.51 1.56 16.17
C ALA A 541 -15.04 1.10 16.17
N ARG A 542 -14.13 1.90 15.59
CA ARG A 542 -12.69 1.64 15.56
C ARG A 542 -12.10 1.51 16.97
N LEU A 543 -12.49 2.39 17.89
CA LEU A 543 -12.03 2.34 19.29
C LEU A 543 -12.51 1.06 20.00
N LYS A 544 -13.76 0.64 19.80
CA LYS A 544 -14.27 -0.62 20.34
C LYS A 544 -13.51 -1.83 19.81
N ILE A 545 -13.14 -1.83 18.53
CA ILE A 545 -12.33 -2.90 17.94
C ILE A 545 -10.92 -2.92 18.56
N LEU A 546 -10.31 -1.74 18.76
CA LEU A 546 -9.03 -1.62 19.45
C LEU A 546 -9.08 -2.16 20.88
N ASP A 547 -10.14 -1.84 21.64
CA ASP A 547 -10.32 -2.37 23.00
C ASP A 547 -10.32 -3.92 23.01
N LEU A 548 -10.99 -4.55 22.03
CA LEU A 548 -11.02 -6.00 21.89
C LEU A 548 -9.67 -6.60 21.45
N MET A 549 -8.94 -5.91 20.57
CA MET A 549 -7.59 -6.33 20.17
C MET A 549 -6.61 -6.27 21.33
N GLU A 550 -6.60 -5.15 22.07
CA GLU A 550 -5.72 -4.92 23.21
C GLU A 550 -6.05 -5.87 24.38
N ALA A 551 -7.30 -6.32 24.51
CA ALA A 551 -7.66 -7.35 25.49
C ALA A 551 -6.98 -8.71 25.22
N VAL A 552 -6.64 -9.02 23.96
CA VAL A 552 -5.95 -10.27 23.59
C VAL A 552 -4.44 -10.08 23.55
N LEU A 553 -3.97 -8.99 22.97
CA LEU A 553 -2.53 -8.65 22.89
C LEU A 553 -2.33 -7.17 23.20
N PRO A 554 -2.06 -6.79 24.48
CA PRO A 554 -2.03 -5.39 24.91
C PRO A 554 -0.90 -4.55 24.30
N ALA A 555 0.22 -5.18 23.96
CA ALA A 555 1.41 -4.53 23.43
C ALA A 555 2.19 -5.51 22.54
N PRO A 556 3.09 -5.02 21.66
CA PRO A 556 4.04 -5.88 20.97
C PRO A 556 4.80 -6.78 21.93
N ARG A 557 5.12 -8.01 21.50
CA ARG A 557 5.96 -8.90 22.30
C ARG A 557 7.33 -8.26 22.55
N PRO A 558 7.88 -8.37 23.78
CA PRO A 558 9.15 -7.76 24.12
C PRO A 558 10.35 -8.43 23.44
N GLU A 559 10.20 -9.68 23.01
CA GLU A 559 11.23 -10.45 22.34
C GLU A 559 10.70 -11.03 21.02
N LEU A 560 11.57 -11.06 20.01
CA LEU A 560 11.31 -11.76 18.76
C LEU A 560 11.23 -13.28 18.99
N LYS A 561 10.40 -13.96 18.18
CA LYS A 561 10.31 -15.43 18.25
C LYS A 561 11.66 -16.10 17.93
N PRO A 562 11.93 -17.32 18.45
CA PRO A 562 13.23 -17.98 18.32
C PRO A 562 13.72 -18.19 16.89
N PHE A 563 12.81 -18.32 15.93
CA PHE A 563 13.12 -18.58 14.53
C PHE A 563 13.11 -17.31 13.67
N ALA A 564 12.82 -16.14 14.25
CA ALA A 564 13.01 -14.87 13.56
C ALA A 564 14.53 -14.56 13.45
N PRO A 565 14.99 -14.00 12.33
CA PRO A 565 16.39 -13.58 12.20
C PRO A 565 16.70 -12.51 13.26
N ARG A 566 17.80 -12.69 13.99
CA ARG A 566 18.32 -11.69 14.92
C ARG A 566 19.35 -10.81 14.22
N ILE A 567 19.38 -9.54 14.61
CA ILE A 567 20.35 -8.57 14.11
C ILE A 567 21.38 -8.28 15.20
N LEU A 568 22.65 -8.47 14.87
CA LEU A 568 23.75 -7.85 15.61
C LEU A 568 24.28 -6.69 14.81
N SER A 569 24.23 -5.49 15.39
CA SER A 569 24.78 -4.28 14.78
C SER A 569 26.12 -3.91 15.43
N LEU A 570 27.04 -3.40 14.62
CA LEU A 570 28.25 -2.73 15.06
C LEU A 570 28.60 -1.59 14.11
N LYS A 571 29.28 -0.56 14.64
CA LYS A 571 29.79 0.56 13.85
C LYS A 571 31.27 0.33 13.57
N VAL A 572 31.68 0.38 12.31
CA VAL A 572 33.08 0.36 11.88
C VAL A 572 33.46 1.72 11.31
N PRO A 573 34.73 2.15 11.43
CA PRO A 573 35.20 3.36 10.76
C PRO A 573 34.98 3.28 9.25
N VAL A 574 34.52 4.36 8.62
CA VAL A 574 34.14 4.41 7.20
C VAL A 574 35.31 4.01 6.29
N GLU A 575 36.51 4.46 6.63
CA GLU A 575 37.76 4.12 5.93
C GLU A 575 38.12 2.62 6.00
N LYS A 576 37.49 1.85 6.89
CA LYS A 576 37.71 0.42 7.06
C LYS A 576 36.62 -0.46 6.46
N ILE A 577 35.55 0.11 5.91
CA ILE A 577 34.50 -0.65 5.21
C ILE A 577 35.13 -1.57 4.14
N GLY A 578 36.10 -1.06 3.38
CA GLY A 578 36.82 -1.83 2.37
C GLY A 578 37.56 -3.07 2.91
N LEU A 579 38.01 -3.05 4.18
CA LEU A 579 38.64 -4.21 4.82
C LEU A 579 37.60 -5.28 5.19
N VAL A 580 36.41 -4.86 5.62
CA VAL A 580 35.30 -5.77 5.95
C VAL A 580 34.77 -6.46 4.69
N ILE A 581 34.61 -5.71 3.59
CA ILE A 581 34.18 -6.25 2.29
C ILE A 581 35.27 -7.15 1.69
N GLY A 582 36.52 -6.67 1.71
CA GLY A 582 37.66 -7.31 1.07
C GLY A 582 37.62 -7.24 -0.46
N PRO A 583 38.70 -7.61 -1.15
CA PRO A 583 38.77 -7.55 -2.61
C PRO A 583 37.71 -8.47 -3.25
N GLY A 584 36.81 -7.88 -4.04
CA GLY A 584 35.70 -8.58 -4.70
C GLY A 584 34.63 -9.13 -3.76
N GLY A 585 34.53 -8.62 -2.53
CA GLY A 585 33.56 -9.12 -1.52
C GLY A 585 33.97 -10.42 -0.84
N LYS A 586 35.24 -10.85 -0.98
CA LYS A 586 35.73 -12.13 -0.45
C LYS A 586 35.54 -12.28 1.06
N ASN A 587 35.78 -11.22 1.83
CA ASN A 587 35.72 -11.30 3.29
C ASN A 587 34.27 -11.41 3.76
N VAL A 588 33.35 -10.65 3.16
CA VAL A 588 31.90 -10.80 3.41
C VAL A 588 31.43 -12.21 3.07
N ARG A 589 31.79 -12.76 1.92
CA ARG A 589 31.42 -14.16 1.56
C ARG A 589 31.94 -15.19 2.57
N ALA A 590 33.15 -15.00 3.09
CA ALA A 590 33.72 -15.89 4.12
C ALA A 590 33.00 -15.76 5.48
N LEU A 591 32.39 -14.60 5.76
CA LEU A 591 31.47 -14.46 6.91
C LEU A 591 30.16 -15.17 6.61
N GLU A 592 29.61 -15.02 5.41
CA GLU A 592 28.35 -15.66 5.01
C GLU A 592 28.41 -17.20 5.02
N GLU A 593 29.58 -17.79 4.80
CA GLU A 593 29.82 -19.23 4.98
C GLU A 593 29.50 -19.72 6.40
N LEU A 594 29.43 -18.84 7.40
CA LEU A 594 28.98 -19.16 8.76
C LEU A 594 27.45 -19.31 8.87
N GLY A 595 26.69 -19.06 7.81
CA GLY A 595 25.22 -19.03 7.83
C GLY A 595 24.64 -17.72 8.37
N VAL A 596 25.38 -16.62 8.21
CA VAL A 596 24.91 -15.26 8.52
C VAL A 596 24.77 -14.46 7.23
N GLU A 597 23.96 -13.41 7.26
CA GLU A 597 23.96 -12.39 6.22
C GLU A 597 24.57 -11.12 6.77
N VAL A 598 25.46 -10.48 5.99
CA VAL A 598 26.13 -9.26 6.40
C VAL A 598 25.73 -8.14 5.45
N ASP A 599 25.18 -7.08 6.02
CA ASP A 599 24.80 -5.85 5.36
C ASP A 599 25.69 -4.71 5.88
N ILE A 600 26.17 -3.86 4.97
CA ILE A 600 27.17 -2.83 5.28
C ILE A 600 26.72 -1.52 4.65
N GLU A 601 26.40 -0.56 5.50
CA GLU A 601 25.99 0.79 5.14
C GLU A 601 27.18 1.69 4.84
N GLU A 602 26.97 2.73 4.02
CA GLU A 602 28.00 3.70 3.67
C GLU A 602 28.51 4.50 4.88
N ASP A 603 27.70 4.62 5.93
CA ASP A 603 28.03 5.32 7.17
C ASP A 603 28.87 4.47 8.15
N GLY A 604 29.24 3.24 7.74
CA GLY A 604 30.01 2.29 8.55
C GLY A 604 29.18 1.42 9.48
N THR A 605 27.85 1.48 9.41
CA THR A 605 27.00 0.54 10.16
C THR A 605 27.06 -0.83 9.48
N VAL A 606 27.41 -1.86 10.26
CA VAL A 606 27.40 -3.26 9.81
C VAL A 606 26.32 -4.00 10.57
N ARG A 607 25.39 -4.63 9.85
CA ARG A 607 24.32 -5.45 10.40
C ARG A 607 24.55 -6.92 10.03
N ILE A 608 24.52 -7.79 11.03
CA ILE A 608 24.69 -9.23 10.87
C ILE A 608 23.38 -9.90 11.21
N TYR A 609 22.74 -10.51 10.23
CA TYR A 609 21.48 -11.22 10.38
C TYR A 609 21.73 -12.73 10.49
N SER A 610 21.14 -13.37 11.50
CA SER A 610 21.12 -14.84 11.56
C SER A 610 20.02 -15.35 12.48
N SER A 611 19.51 -16.54 12.19
CA SER A 611 18.68 -17.30 13.13
C SER A 611 19.51 -18.04 14.19
N ASP A 612 20.83 -18.17 14.00
CA ASP A 612 21.77 -18.73 14.97
C ASP A 612 22.62 -17.63 15.63
N LEU A 613 22.39 -17.42 16.93
CA LEU A 613 23.10 -16.43 17.72
C LEU A 613 24.62 -16.69 17.77
N GLN A 614 25.06 -17.95 17.80
CA GLN A 614 26.48 -18.28 17.87
C GLN A 614 27.19 -17.93 16.56
N ALA A 615 26.56 -18.22 15.42
CA ALA A 615 27.07 -17.81 14.11
C ALA A 615 27.18 -16.29 14.00
N ALA A 616 26.16 -15.55 14.45
CA ALA A 616 26.17 -14.09 14.45
C ALA A 616 27.28 -13.51 15.34
N LEU A 617 27.50 -14.06 16.54
CA LEU A 617 28.56 -13.60 17.46
C LEU A 617 29.97 -13.85 16.89
N GLU A 618 30.20 -15.00 16.25
CA GLU A 618 31.46 -15.32 15.59
C GLU A 618 31.72 -14.37 14.42
N ALA A 619 30.70 -14.10 13.58
CA ALA A 619 30.82 -13.13 12.50
C ALA A 619 31.13 -11.72 13.03
N LYS A 620 30.43 -11.28 14.09
CA LYS A 620 30.69 -9.99 14.74
C LYS A 620 32.13 -9.88 15.21
N LYS A 621 32.62 -10.90 15.91
CA LYS A 621 33.99 -10.94 16.42
C LYS A 621 35.01 -10.84 15.28
N ARG A 622 34.81 -11.56 14.17
CA ARG A 622 35.70 -11.46 13.00
C ARG A 622 35.75 -10.06 12.40
N ILE A 623 34.61 -9.37 12.35
CA ILE A 623 34.55 -7.98 11.86
C ILE A 623 35.24 -7.03 12.84
N GLU A 624 35.03 -7.20 14.15
CA GLU A 624 35.73 -6.44 15.18
C GLU A 624 37.24 -6.65 15.10
N ASP A 625 37.71 -7.88 14.92
CA ASP A 625 39.13 -8.19 14.78
C ASP A 625 39.75 -7.60 13.50
N LEU A 626 39.01 -7.58 12.39
CA LEU A 626 39.41 -6.95 11.12
C LEU A 626 39.50 -5.42 11.22
N THR A 627 38.62 -4.80 12.00
CA THR A 627 38.51 -3.34 12.12
C THR A 627 39.20 -2.78 13.35
N ARG A 628 39.74 -3.66 14.20
CA ARG A 628 40.45 -3.31 15.43
C ARG A 628 41.56 -2.30 15.19
N GLU A 629 41.74 -1.40 16.15
CA GLU A 629 42.85 -0.45 16.16
C GLU A 629 43.74 -0.67 17.35
N ALA A 630 45.03 -0.54 17.09
CA ALA A 630 46.02 -0.51 18.15
C ALA A 630 45.86 0.83 18.89
N LYS A 631 45.56 0.78 20.18
CA LYS A 631 45.51 1.97 21.04
C LYS A 631 46.81 2.14 21.79
N VAL A 632 47.35 3.35 21.77
CA VAL A 632 48.52 3.69 22.59
C VAL A 632 48.19 3.42 24.06
N GLY A 633 49.02 2.61 24.71
CA GLY A 633 48.84 2.22 26.10
C GLY A 633 48.26 0.82 26.31
N GLU A 634 47.61 0.20 25.31
CA GLU A 634 47.07 -1.14 25.44
C GLU A 634 48.15 -2.23 25.33
N ILE A 635 47.93 -3.33 26.07
CA ILE A 635 48.78 -4.52 26.05
C ILE A 635 48.08 -5.60 25.20
N TYR A 636 48.82 -6.18 24.27
CA TYR A 636 48.38 -7.26 23.39
C TYR A 636 49.30 -8.47 23.55
N GLU A 637 48.77 -9.67 23.37
CA GLU A 637 49.58 -10.85 23.07
C GLU A 637 49.76 -10.92 21.55
N GLY A 638 51.00 -10.78 21.09
CA GLY A 638 51.31 -10.79 19.67
C GLY A 638 52.34 -11.85 19.33
N THR A 639 52.27 -12.35 18.09
CA THR A 639 53.17 -13.38 17.57
C THR A 639 54.28 -12.74 16.75
N VAL A 640 55.53 -13.13 17.00
CA VAL A 640 56.69 -12.66 16.22
C VAL A 640 56.59 -13.21 14.79
N THR A 641 56.39 -12.32 13.82
CA THR A 641 56.26 -12.69 12.40
C THR A 641 57.60 -12.64 11.67
N ARG A 642 58.44 -11.64 11.99
CA ARG A 642 59.75 -11.47 11.35
C ARG A 642 60.76 -10.85 12.30
N ILE A 643 61.97 -11.40 12.31
CA ILE A 643 63.09 -10.84 13.06
C ILE A 643 64.01 -10.07 12.12
N THR A 644 64.50 -8.91 12.56
CA THR A 644 65.52 -8.12 11.88
C THR A 644 66.64 -7.76 12.87
N PRO A 645 67.82 -7.32 12.40
CA PRO A 645 68.93 -6.96 13.29
C PRO A 645 68.62 -5.84 14.29
N PHE A 646 67.59 -5.03 14.01
CA PHE A 646 67.21 -3.88 14.82
C PHE A 646 65.93 -4.11 15.65
N GLY A 647 65.28 -5.27 15.53
CA GLY A 647 64.07 -5.58 16.31
C GLY A 647 63.29 -6.77 15.78
N ALA A 648 62.10 -6.98 16.33
CA ALA A 648 61.16 -7.99 15.89
C ALA A 648 59.84 -7.34 15.47
N PHE A 649 59.32 -7.71 14.31
CA PHE A 649 57.95 -7.41 13.91
C PHE A 649 57.03 -8.42 14.57
N ILE A 650 55.99 -7.91 15.22
CA ILE A 650 55.03 -8.67 16.01
C ILE A 650 53.65 -8.34 15.49
N SER A 651 52.92 -9.36 15.04
CA SER A 651 51.51 -9.22 14.67
C SER A 651 50.68 -9.16 15.95
N LEU A 652 49.97 -8.04 16.14
CA LEU A 652 49.09 -7.82 17.30
C LEU A 652 47.72 -8.48 17.06
N PHE A 653 47.21 -8.36 15.84
CA PHE A 653 45.97 -8.92 15.32
C PHE A 653 46.01 -8.84 13.78
N PRO A 654 45.09 -9.50 13.05
CA PRO A 654 45.16 -9.61 11.60
C PRO A 654 45.36 -8.25 10.91
N GLY A 655 46.38 -8.17 10.05
CA GLY A 655 46.71 -6.95 9.28
C GLY A 655 47.49 -5.86 10.04
N THR A 656 47.69 -6.00 11.36
CA THR A 656 48.40 -4.99 12.17
C THR A 656 49.68 -5.55 12.79
N GLU A 657 50.82 -5.01 12.36
CA GLU A 657 52.15 -5.33 12.91
C GLU A 657 52.76 -4.11 13.63
N GLY A 658 53.35 -4.36 14.78
CA GLY A 658 54.20 -3.40 15.48
C GLY A 658 55.65 -3.86 15.54
N LEU A 659 56.56 -2.90 15.68
CA LEU A 659 57.99 -3.16 15.83
C LEU A 659 58.37 -3.13 17.31
N LEU A 660 58.88 -4.24 17.83
CA LEU A 660 59.60 -4.29 19.10
C LEU A 660 61.09 -4.08 18.82
N HIS A 661 61.59 -2.88 19.10
CA HIS A 661 63.00 -2.55 18.86
C HIS A 661 63.95 -3.36 19.75
N ILE A 662 65.15 -3.67 19.25
CA ILE A 662 66.17 -4.46 19.96
C ILE A 662 66.46 -3.96 21.39
N SER A 663 66.39 -2.65 21.62
CA SER A 663 66.61 -2.04 22.94
C SER A 663 65.46 -2.26 23.95
N GLN A 664 64.32 -2.77 23.50
CA GLN A 664 63.11 -2.98 24.30
C GLN A 664 62.77 -4.46 24.48
N ILE A 665 63.70 -5.37 24.13
CA ILE A 665 63.49 -6.82 24.21
C ILE A 665 63.82 -7.38 25.60
N ALA A 666 64.90 -6.90 26.21
CA ALA A 666 65.40 -7.37 27.51
C ALA A 666 66.18 -6.26 28.25
N PRO A 667 66.35 -6.35 29.58
CA PRO A 667 67.21 -5.43 30.34
C PRO A 667 68.68 -5.60 29.92
N GLY A 668 69.34 -4.51 29.53
CA GLY A 668 70.76 -4.51 29.13
C GLY A 668 70.97 -4.43 27.61
N ARG A 669 72.23 -4.61 27.16
CA ARG A 669 72.58 -4.53 25.74
C ARG A 669 72.34 -5.88 25.07
N VAL A 670 71.26 -5.97 24.30
CA VAL A 670 70.95 -7.13 23.46
C VAL A 670 71.86 -7.09 22.22
N ALA A 671 72.67 -8.14 22.01
CA ALA A 671 73.60 -8.24 20.88
C ALA A 671 72.89 -8.70 19.60
N ARG A 672 72.01 -9.70 19.71
CA ARG A 672 71.21 -10.24 18.60
C ARG A 672 69.77 -10.45 19.06
N VAL A 673 68.83 -10.09 18.20
CA VAL A 673 67.39 -10.31 18.47
C VAL A 673 67.06 -11.80 18.55
N GLU A 674 67.76 -12.62 17.75
CA GLU A 674 67.57 -14.08 17.69
C GLU A 674 67.91 -14.81 19.00
N ASP A 675 68.68 -14.18 19.90
CA ASP A 675 69.04 -14.77 21.19
C ASP A 675 67.85 -14.76 22.17
N HIS A 676 66.85 -13.90 21.92
CA HIS A 676 65.73 -13.67 22.83
C HIS A 676 64.35 -13.98 22.24
N LEU A 677 64.22 -13.93 20.91
CA LEU A 677 62.95 -14.14 20.23
C LEU A 677 63.17 -15.06 19.03
N LYS A 678 62.21 -15.94 18.77
CA LYS A 678 62.11 -16.74 17.56
C LYS A 678 60.86 -16.36 16.78
N VAL A 679 60.91 -16.53 15.47
CA VAL A 679 59.71 -16.41 14.63
C VAL A 679 58.70 -17.46 15.10
N GLY A 680 57.48 -17.02 15.41
CA GLY A 680 56.43 -17.84 16.01
C GLY A 680 56.27 -17.69 17.52
N ASP A 681 57.18 -17.01 18.23
CA ASP A 681 57.02 -16.78 19.67
C ASP A 681 55.84 -15.84 19.95
N VAL A 682 55.00 -16.21 20.93
CA VAL A 682 53.90 -15.37 21.43
C VAL A 682 54.39 -14.59 22.64
N ILE A 683 54.35 -13.26 22.58
CA ILE A 683 54.83 -12.38 23.65
C ILE A 683 53.85 -11.24 23.95
N LYS A 684 53.78 -10.84 25.22
CA LYS A 684 53.04 -9.66 25.66
C LYS A 684 53.79 -8.38 25.30
N VAL A 685 53.13 -7.49 24.59
CA VAL A 685 53.66 -6.21 24.11
C VAL A 685 52.65 -5.09 24.34
N LYS A 686 53.14 -3.93 24.78
CA LYS A 686 52.35 -2.71 24.94
C LYS A 686 52.63 -1.76 23.78
N VAL A 687 51.59 -1.14 23.24
CA VAL A 687 51.76 -0.08 22.23
C VAL A 687 52.26 1.17 22.93
N HIS A 688 53.51 1.54 22.70
CA HIS A 688 54.11 2.73 23.29
C HIS A 688 53.74 3.99 22.53
N ARG A 689 53.75 3.91 21.19
CA ARG A 689 53.49 5.04 20.31
C ARG A 689 53.05 4.56 18.92
N ILE A 690 52.24 5.36 18.26
CA ILE A 690 51.97 5.27 16.82
C ILE A 690 52.55 6.51 16.16
N ASP A 691 53.34 6.34 15.10
CA ASP A 691 53.92 7.47 14.37
C ASP A 691 52.95 8.07 13.33
N GLU A 692 53.33 9.21 12.75
CA GLU A 692 52.53 9.93 11.75
C GLU A 692 52.31 9.14 10.45
N ARG A 693 53.04 8.02 10.25
CA ARG A 693 52.88 7.11 9.11
C ARG A 693 52.14 5.83 9.50
N GLY A 694 51.56 5.76 10.70
CA GLY A 694 50.82 4.61 11.22
C GLY A 694 51.69 3.45 11.71
N LYS A 695 53.01 3.60 11.83
CA LYS A 695 53.87 2.55 12.39
C LYS A 695 53.73 2.49 13.91
N ILE A 696 53.58 1.28 14.41
CA ILE A 696 53.34 1.00 15.83
C ILE A 696 54.66 0.61 16.48
N ASP A 697 55.11 1.38 17.47
CA ASP A 697 56.30 1.12 18.27
C ASP A 697 55.87 0.39 19.56
N LEU A 698 56.43 -0.79 19.77
CA LEU A 698 56.08 -1.70 20.86
C LEU A 698 57.15 -1.69 21.97
N ILE A 699 56.71 -1.94 23.19
CA ILE A 699 57.57 -2.20 24.35
C ILE A 699 57.08 -3.43 25.10
N ARG A 700 57.95 -4.12 25.85
CA ARG A 700 57.46 -5.15 26.78
C ARG A 700 56.91 -4.47 28.04
N PRO A 701 55.69 -4.80 28.49
CA PRO A 701 55.07 -4.17 29.66
C PRO A 701 55.96 -4.23 30.90
N GLU A 702 56.67 -5.34 31.08
CA GLU A 702 57.59 -5.59 32.20
C GLU A 702 58.89 -4.77 32.19
N LEU A 703 59.19 -4.11 31.07
CA LEU A 703 60.36 -3.24 30.88
C LEU A 703 59.99 -1.74 30.90
N GLU A 704 58.69 -1.44 30.94
CA GLU A 704 58.20 -0.07 31.00
C GLU A 704 58.65 0.61 32.30
N GLY A 705 59.35 1.75 32.17
CA GLY A 705 59.96 2.48 33.30
C GLY A 705 61.31 1.95 33.78
N LYS A 706 61.74 0.75 33.34
CA LYS A 706 63.08 0.19 33.66
C LYS A 706 64.12 0.47 32.58
N ILE A 707 63.67 0.81 31.37
CA ILE A 707 64.53 1.12 30.22
C ILE A 707 64.19 2.53 29.72
N PRO A 708 65.18 3.38 29.39
CA PRO A 708 64.92 4.73 28.89
C PRO A 708 64.02 4.70 27.65
N PRO A 709 63.01 5.59 27.55
CA PRO A 709 62.17 5.67 26.35
C PRO A 709 63.02 6.08 25.15
N ARG A 710 62.71 5.51 23.99
CA ARG A 710 63.39 5.81 22.72
C ARG A 710 63.17 7.29 22.37
N ARG A 711 64.22 8.12 22.44
CA ARG A 711 64.19 9.48 21.90
C ARG A 711 64.18 9.43 20.37
N ARG A 712 63.26 10.19 19.74
CA ARG A 712 63.19 10.39 18.28
C ARG A 712 64.58 10.84 17.78
N ARG A 713 65.07 10.19 16.73
CA ARG A 713 66.05 10.79 15.83
C ARG A 713 65.30 11.52 14.72
#